data_AF-A0A1N7N5F8-F1
#
_entry.id   AF-A0A1N7N5F8-F1
#
_cell.length_a   1.000
_cell.length_b   1.000
_cell.length_c   1.000
_cell.angle_alpha   90.00
_cell.angle_beta   90.00
_cell.angle_gamma   90.00
#
_symmetry.space_group_name_H-M   'P 1'
#
loop_
_entity.id
_entity.type
_entity.pdbx_description
1 polymer ?
#
loop_
_entity_poly.entity_id
_entity_poly.type
_entity_poly.pdbx_seq_one_letter_code
_entity_poly.pdbx_strand_id
1 'polypeptide(L)'
;MDANNTPYFLLRTEDELRQGSSRMEWHPGQQALMLRQKQSLRLPDTQADALTQWQNAAPMAVDQHYQVALLNNDGDTVICNGGRGWETLDHDTGTSFSCPEGCQFTDMTLNSSGRMALPYTDRNELHGLTVFHLGKRWLTSCTLPEEPVRSQVDNEERIWVVSATSLMFCDGQPLPAPYAPDSSRFEPEVINPAPLTCHWQQQLPLGWSPLGLCCDEQYLYVLVHDGAGSQQILVRSLTDNPASPLHTYSVDRDCPFAIDIGLAGQGRLALLAPRQSDDSGFVQRDCPVVRLEASGDGGPGSARLIYERYPMVNLAVPRFASSADGQLRYQAPEDDDYPGFSPRPRELHVLRQPRYEDSASALLREVLDSGTPGTVWHRVYIDACIPAGCSVEIGARVFDDDDARSQADIHMQPAPVWNPLPSEHPFQKALSGYEKDRRGLFEVLLQRPEGRVRNLEGRYLQLQLHLTGSGRRTPEIHAIRVYSPRFSYQEAYLPELFRQEESPTPENSIGPANGADVRERLLASFESILTPLEGRVAAADQLLHPMAAPTGNLNWLAQSVGEAIPSHWPERRRRRWLENATLIQQRKGTLPALNLALDIVTDGGVQNGSVVVTENFRLRRTMATLLGVHMDDSDHPLTLGTGISGNSIVGDSLILSEMGAKEFLALFAPEIATEDERQAVTEFFEKYAHRVSILLHGDTRKQRQEIESMLEAQLPAHLQWRIIETEQPFILGTSPLLSIDTWLEQRPGYEQLKINKTHIGRTDLLMNPLAFSPSDINQRLS
;
A
#
# COMPACT_ATOMS: atom_id res chain seq x y z
N MET A 1 -14.49 25.82 10.35
CA MET A 1 -15.07 26.77 11.32
C MET A 1 -15.97 26.00 12.28
N ASP A 2 -16.21 26.53 13.48
CA ASP A 2 -17.20 25.99 14.42
C ASP A 2 -18.61 26.61 14.21
N ALA A 3 -19.54 26.34 15.12
CA ALA A 3 -20.91 26.87 15.08
C ALA A 3 -20.98 28.41 15.18
N ASN A 4 -19.94 29.06 15.69
CA ASN A 4 -19.83 30.52 15.79
C ASN A 4 -19.11 31.14 14.58
N ASN A 5 -18.83 30.34 13.54
CA ASN A 5 -18.00 30.70 12.38
C ASN A 5 -16.55 31.05 12.75
N THR A 6 -16.02 30.57 13.87
CA THR A 6 -14.61 30.79 14.24
C THR A 6 -13.72 29.85 13.42
N PRO A 7 -12.76 30.37 12.64
CA PRO A 7 -11.80 29.54 11.91
C PRO A 7 -10.76 28.92 12.86
N TYR A 8 -10.07 27.90 12.36
CA TYR A 8 -9.01 27.22 13.09
C TYR A 8 -7.88 26.81 12.15
N PHE A 9 -6.69 26.69 12.72
CA PHE A 9 -5.52 26.10 12.09
C PHE A 9 -5.44 24.61 12.44
N LEU A 10 -5.06 23.76 11.51
CA LEU A 10 -4.88 22.32 11.71
C LEU A 10 -3.40 21.96 11.53
N LEU A 11 -2.81 21.32 12.54
CA LEU A 11 -1.50 20.69 12.46
C LEU A 11 -1.68 19.18 12.63
N ARG A 12 -1.39 18.41 11.58
CA ARG A 12 -1.62 16.97 11.52
C ARG A 12 -0.53 16.20 10.79
N THR A 13 0.26 16.86 9.95
CA THR A 13 1.31 16.21 9.13
C THR A 13 2.67 16.33 9.79
N GLU A 14 3.63 15.53 9.30
CA GLU A 14 5.03 15.58 9.75
C GLU A 14 5.64 16.97 9.57
N ASP A 15 5.35 17.63 8.44
CA ASP A 15 5.87 18.96 8.13
C ASP A 15 5.29 20.05 9.05
N GLU A 16 3.98 20.00 9.32
CA GLU A 16 3.29 20.94 10.21
C GLU A 16 3.72 20.77 11.68
N LEU A 17 4.05 19.54 12.11
CA LEU A 17 4.54 19.23 13.45
C LEU A 17 6.07 19.18 13.53
N ARG A 18 6.76 19.68 12.50
CA ARG A 18 8.22 19.66 12.44
C ARG A 18 8.82 20.51 13.56
N GLN A 19 9.84 19.97 14.20
CA GLN A 19 10.42 20.52 15.42
C GLN A 19 11.94 20.28 15.48
N GLY A 20 12.65 20.94 16.40
CA GLY A 20 14.12 20.95 16.45
C GLY A 20 14.80 19.98 17.44
N SER A 21 14.05 19.32 18.31
CA SER A 21 14.52 18.34 19.29
C SER A 21 14.85 17.00 18.65
N SER A 22 16.01 16.46 19.01
CA SER A 22 16.41 15.08 18.66
C SER A 22 15.71 14.01 19.49
N ARG A 23 14.92 14.38 20.50
CA ARG A 23 14.22 13.47 21.42
C ARG A 23 12.73 13.28 21.11
N MET A 24 12.21 13.95 20.08
CA MET A 24 10.87 13.72 19.55
C MET A 24 10.98 13.26 18.10
N GLU A 25 10.10 12.37 17.68
CA GLU A 25 10.05 11.88 16.31
C GLU A 25 8.61 11.71 15.83
N TRP A 26 8.41 11.89 14.52
CA TRP A 26 7.16 11.54 13.87
C TRP A 26 7.17 10.05 13.54
N HIS A 27 6.10 9.35 13.92
CA HIS A 27 5.91 7.94 13.60
C HIS A 27 4.92 7.79 12.43
N PRO A 28 5.38 7.50 11.20
CA PRO A 28 4.53 7.52 10.01
C PRO A 28 3.38 6.51 10.07
N GLY A 29 3.61 5.32 10.64
CA GLY A 29 2.57 4.29 10.76
C GLY A 29 1.48 4.60 11.78
N GLN A 30 1.74 5.47 12.75
CA GLN A 30 0.74 5.92 13.74
C GLN A 30 0.18 7.30 13.40
N GLN A 31 0.84 8.02 12.48
CA GLN A 31 0.58 9.42 12.17
C GLN A 31 0.52 10.27 13.46
N ALA A 32 1.57 10.16 14.28
CA ALA A 32 1.66 10.86 15.55
C ALA A 32 3.08 11.34 15.84
N LEU A 33 3.18 12.48 16.51
CA LEU A 33 4.41 12.98 17.13
C LEU A 33 4.54 12.35 18.51
N MET A 34 5.69 11.73 18.78
CA MET A 34 5.96 11.03 20.03
C MET A 34 7.40 11.26 20.51
N LEU A 35 7.71 10.86 21.75
CA LEU A 35 9.09 10.78 22.22
C LEU A 35 9.83 9.72 21.41
N ARG A 36 11.07 10.02 21.03
CA ARG A 36 11.91 9.10 20.26
C ARG A 36 12.19 7.84 21.06
N GLN A 37 12.24 6.70 20.38
CA GLN A 37 12.79 5.50 21.01
C GLN A 37 14.27 5.71 21.42
N LYS A 38 14.66 5.09 22.54
CA LYS A 38 15.97 5.14 23.16
C LYS A 38 16.30 3.81 23.84
N GLN A 39 16.24 2.72 23.09
CA GLN A 39 16.75 1.45 23.59
C GLN A 39 18.27 1.50 23.66
N SER A 40 18.86 0.90 24.70
CA SER A 40 20.31 0.72 24.77
C SER A 40 20.72 -0.34 23.74
N LEU A 41 21.27 0.09 22.61
CA LEU A 41 21.75 -0.80 21.58
C LEU A 41 23.02 -1.52 22.04
N ARG A 42 23.18 -2.76 21.61
CA ARG A 42 24.37 -3.59 21.83
C ARG A 42 25.07 -3.81 20.49
N LEU A 43 25.64 -2.73 19.97
CA LEU A 43 26.33 -2.72 18.68
C LEU A 43 27.78 -3.15 18.89
N PRO A 44 28.37 -3.93 17.96
CA PRO A 44 29.78 -4.28 18.00
C PRO A 44 30.65 -3.06 17.73
N ASP A 45 31.90 -3.07 18.20
CA ASP A 45 32.89 -2.08 17.81
C ASP A 45 33.35 -2.30 16.35
N THR A 46 33.70 -1.21 15.66
CA THR A 46 34.28 -1.26 14.29
C THR A 46 35.55 -2.12 14.27
N GLN A 47 35.55 -3.17 13.46
CA GLN A 47 36.66 -4.11 13.33
C GLN A 47 37.64 -3.68 12.24
N ALA A 48 38.95 -3.84 12.49
CA ALA A 48 40.00 -3.52 11.51
C ALA A 48 40.02 -4.47 10.30
N ASP A 49 39.53 -5.71 10.48
CA ASP A 49 39.46 -6.75 9.45
C ASP A 49 38.08 -6.84 8.77
N ALA A 50 37.18 -5.87 9.01
CA ALA A 50 35.82 -5.89 8.46
C ALA A 50 35.78 -6.07 6.93
N LEU A 51 36.67 -5.40 6.19
CA LEU A 51 36.77 -5.53 4.74
C LEU A 51 37.25 -6.93 4.30
N THR A 52 38.11 -7.57 5.08
CA THR A 52 38.52 -8.96 4.82
C THR A 52 37.38 -9.92 5.08
N GLN A 53 36.58 -9.69 6.14
CA GLN A 53 35.37 -10.48 6.39
C GLN A 53 34.33 -10.30 5.28
N TRP A 54 34.18 -9.10 4.74
CA TRP A 54 33.33 -8.81 3.59
C TRP A 54 33.74 -9.57 2.33
N GLN A 55 35.04 -9.65 2.03
CA GLN A 55 35.55 -10.41 0.88
C GLN A 55 35.26 -11.92 1.00
N ASN A 56 35.24 -12.44 2.22
CA ASN A 56 35.01 -13.86 2.50
C ASN A 56 33.52 -14.19 2.72
N ALA A 57 32.62 -13.21 2.68
CA ALA A 57 31.21 -13.40 3.00
C ALA A 57 30.41 -13.96 1.81
N ALA A 58 30.16 -15.27 1.85
CA ALA A 58 29.41 -15.97 0.82
C ALA A 58 27.92 -15.52 0.76
N PRO A 59 27.33 -15.37 -0.45
CA PRO A 59 25.92 -15.05 -0.60
C PRO A 59 25.02 -16.25 -0.27
N MET A 60 23.78 -15.96 0.10
CA MET A 60 22.73 -16.95 0.34
C MET A 60 21.42 -16.45 -0.27
N ALA A 61 20.66 -17.35 -0.89
CA ALA A 61 19.32 -17.07 -1.40
C ALA A 61 18.29 -18.01 -0.78
N VAL A 62 17.07 -17.52 -0.55
CA VAL A 62 15.95 -18.26 0.07
C VAL A 62 14.71 -18.11 -0.79
N ASP A 63 14.11 -19.24 -1.18
CA ASP A 63 12.88 -19.24 -1.97
C ASP A 63 11.61 -19.09 -1.12
N GLN A 64 10.43 -19.10 -1.76
CA GLN A 64 9.14 -18.97 -1.08
C GLN A 64 8.76 -20.18 -0.21
N HIS A 65 9.47 -21.30 -0.36
CA HIS A 65 9.28 -22.55 0.37
C HIS A 65 10.33 -22.75 1.47
N TYR A 66 11.13 -21.72 1.77
CA TYR A 66 12.20 -21.75 2.76
C TYR A 66 13.34 -22.73 2.40
N GLN A 67 13.50 -23.07 1.12
CA GLN A 67 14.68 -23.78 0.64
C GLN A 67 15.81 -22.78 0.45
N VAL A 68 17.04 -23.24 0.68
CA VAL A 68 18.22 -22.36 0.72
C VAL A 68 19.18 -22.74 -0.38
N ALA A 69 19.72 -21.73 -1.05
CA ALA A 69 20.80 -21.86 -2.02
C ALA A 69 22.06 -21.15 -1.55
N LEU A 70 23.20 -21.75 -1.84
CA LEU A 70 24.56 -21.26 -1.59
C LEU A 70 25.42 -21.47 -2.85
N LEU A 71 26.55 -20.76 -2.91
CA LEU A 71 27.63 -21.12 -3.83
C LEU A 71 28.42 -22.29 -3.23
N ASN A 72 28.91 -23.19 -4.08
CA ASN A 72 29.84 -24.22 -3.63
C ASN A 72 31.21 -23.62 -3.25
N ASN A 73 32.09 -24.44 -2.67
CA ASN A 73 33.40 -23.98 -2.21
C ASN A 73 34.30 -23.42 -3.33
N ASP A 74 34.14 -23.92 -4.56
CA ASP A 74 34.91 -23.48 -5.72
C ASP A 74 34.29 -22.24 -6.41
N GLY A 75 33.07 -21.85 -6.02
CA GLY A 75 32.33 -20.70 -6.53
C GLY A 75 31.83 -20.85 -7.97
N ASP A 76 31.83 -22.06 -8.52
CA ASP A 76 31.49 -22.33 -9.93
C ASP A 76 30.05 -22.83 -10.12
N THR A 77 29.38 -23.28 -9.05
CA THR A 77 28.04 -23.86 -9.10
C THR A 77 27.19 -23.41 -7.92
N VAL A 78 25.87 -23.43 -8.10
CA VAL A 78 24.88 -23.15 -7.05
C VAL A 78 24.39 -24.48 -6.49
N ILE A 79 24.47 -24.65 -5.17
CA ILE A 79 23.92 -25.78 -4.44
C ILE A 79 22.68 -25.33 -3.67
N CYS A 80 21.67 -26.18 -3.59
CA CYS A 80 20.46 -25.93 -2.83
C CYS A 80 20.16 -27.06 -1.84
N ASN A 81 19.41 -26.75 -0.78
CA ASN A 81 18.98 -27.71 0.21
C ASN A 81 17.49 -27.49 0.54
N GLY A 82 16.67 -28.45 0.12
CA GLY A 82 15.23 -28.52 0.41
C GLY A 82 14.87 -29.41 1.62
N GLY A 83 15.86 -29.82 2.42
CA GLY A 83 15.69 -30.68 3.60
C GLY A 83 16.23 -32.11 3.48
N ARG A 84 16.90 -32.46 2.37
CA ARG A 84 17.49 -33.80 2.12
C ARG A 84 19.01 -33.78 1.94
N GLY A 85 19.65 -32.64 2.21
CA GLY A 85 21.08 -32.41 1.97
C GLY A 85 21.31 -31.40 0.86
N TRP A 86 22.57 -31.07 0.63
CA TRP A 86 22.99 -30.13 -0.41
C TRP A 86 23.09 -30.86 -1.76
N GLU A 87 22.30 -30.40 -2.73
CA GLU A 87 22.29 -30.91 -4.12
C GLU A 87 22.64 -29.76 -5.07
N THR A 88 23.21 -30.07 -6.23
CA THR A 88 23.46 -29.06 -7.26
C THR A 88 22.14 -28.62 -7.89
N LEU A 89 21.97 -27.32 -8.12
CA LEU A 89 20.79 -26.78 -8.79
C LEU A 89 20.83 -27.18 -10.27
N ASP A 90 19.84 -27.95 -10.73
CA ASP A 90 19.75 -28.40 -12.12
C ASP A 90 18.73 -27.59 -12.95
N HIS A 91 19.03 -27.46 -14.25
CA HIS A 91 18.12 -26.96 -15.28
C HIS A 91 17.29 -28.10 -15.89
N ASP A 92 16.10 -27.82 -16.44
CA ASP A 92 15.16 -28.80 -17.03
C ASP A 92 15.77 -29.65 -18.19
N THR A 93 16.96 -29.28 -18.68
CA THR A 93 17.71 -29.98 -19.74
C THR A 93 18.67 -31.04 -19.21
N GLY A 94 18.78 -31.25 -17.89
CA GLY A 94 19.69 -32.23 -17.28
C GLY A 94 21.17 -31.83 -17.35
N THR A 95 21.47 -30.58 -17.68
CA THR A 95 22.79 -29.97 -17.63
C THR A 95 22.96 -29.22 -16.31
N SER A 96 24.00 -29.55 -15.56
CA SER A 96 24.32 -28.90 -14.29
C SER A 96 24.53 -27.39 -14.49
N PHE A 97 23.99 -26.60 -13.57
CA PHE A 97 24.16 -25.15 -13.52
C PHE A 97 25.63 -24.82 -13.19
N SER A 98 26.43 -24.39 -14.17
CA SER A 98 27.84 -24.02 -13.97
C SER A 98 28.20 -22.65 -14.55
N CYS A 99 29.11 -21.96 -13.87
CA CYS A 99 29.76 -20.73 -14.33
C CYS A 99 30.54 -20.97 -15.64
N PRO A 100 30.73 -19.94 -16.50
CA PRO A 100 31.62 -20.05 -17.66
C PRO A 100 33.03 -20.55 -17.28
N GLU A 101 33.68 -21.28 -18.18
CA GLU A 101 35.00 -21.89 -17.92
C GLU A 101 36.01 -20.85 -17.42
N GLY A 102 36.65 -21.15 -16.27
CA GLY A 102 37.66 -20.28 -15.66
C GLY A 102 37.11 -19.11 -14.84
N CYS A 103 35.79 -18.95 -14.71
CA CYS A 103 35.15 -17.92 -13.90
C CYS A 103 34.56 -18.46 -12.60
N GLN A 104 34.34 -17.56 -11.64
CA GLN A 104 33.61 -17.82 -10.40
C GLN A 104 32.47 -16.83 -10.24
N PHE A 105 31.37 -17.27 -9.64
CA PHE A 105 30.28 -16.39 -9.22
C PHE A 105 30.72 -15.53 -8.03
N THR A 106 30.44 -14.22 -8.10
CA THR A 106 30.81 -13.25 -7.04
C THR A 106 29.66 -12.94 -6.09
N ASP A 107 28.41 -13.10 -6.57
CA ASP A 107 27.20 -12.79 -5.82
C ASP A 107 26.02 -13.66 -6.26
N MET A 108 24.95 -13.67 -5.47
CA MET A 108 23.66 -14.29 -5.77
C MET A 108 22.52 -13.48 -5.14
N THR A 109 21.59 -13.01 -5.97
CA THR A 109 20.36 -12.35 -5.52
C THR A 109 19.11 -12.94 -6.18
N LEU A 110 18.00 -12.96 -5.44
CA LEU A 110 16.73 -13.55 -5.82
C LEU A 110 15.58 -12.58 -5.48
N ASN A 111 14.73 -12.27 -6.46
CA ASN A 111 13.52 -11.49 -6.22
C ASN A 111 12.29 -12.38 -6.00
N SER A 112 11.14 -11.73 -5.75
CA SER A 112 9.87 -12.39 -5.51
C SER A 112 9.24 -13.09 -6.72
N SER A 113 9.62 -12.71 -7.95
CA SER A 113 9.19 -13.42 -9.16
C SER A 113 10.00 -14.69 -9.43
N GLY A 114 11.07 -14.93 -8.66
CA GLY A 114 11.96 -16.07 -8.79
C GLY A 114 13.05 -15.87 -9.84
N ARG A 115 13.35 -14.62 -10.24
CA ARG A 115 14.49 -14.26 -11.07
C ARG A 115 15.73 -14.13 -10.19
N MET A 116 16.72 -14.98 -10.46
CA MET A 116 17.99 -15.05 -9.74
C MET A 116 19.11 -14.47 -10.59
N ALA A 117 19.86 -13.51 -10.06
CA ALA A 117 21.02 -12.88 -10.70
C ALA A 117 22.32 -13.36 -10.05
N LEU A 118 23.24 -13.83 -10.89
CA LEU A 118 24.51 -14.45 -10.53
C LEU A 118 25.64 -13.80 -11.34
N PRO A 119 26.21 -12.68 -10.89
CA PRO A 119 27.40 -12.09 -11.51
C PRO A 119 28.61 -13.02 -11.38
N TYR A 120 29.47 -13.02 -12.40
CA TYR A 120 30.68 -13.85 -12.46
C TYR A 120 31.89 -13.10 -12.98
N THR A 121 33.09 -13.59 -12.65
CA THR A 121 34.35 -13.05 -13.15
C THR A 121 35.50 -14.06 -13.12
N ASP A 122 36.47 -13.90 -14.03
CA ASP A 122 37.80 -14.52 -13.99
C ASP A 122 38.86 -13.65 -13.25
N ARG A 123 38.46 -12.50 -12.68
CA ARG A 123 39.29 -11.44 -12.10
C ARG A 123 40.32 -10.82 -13.06
N ASN A 124 40.15 -10.99 -14.37
CA ASN A 124 41.01 -10.45 -15.41
C ASN A 124 40.20 -9.68 -16.47
N GLU A 125 39.75 -10.35 -17.53
CA GLU A 125 39.08 -9.72 -18.67
C GLU A 125 37.63 -10.19 -18.84
N LEU A 126 37.28 -11.36 -18.32
CA LEU A 126 35.96 -11.94 -18.50
C LEU A 126 35.07 -11.67 -17.28
N HIS A 127 34.17 -10.71 -17.46
CA HIS A 127 33.15 -10.33 -16.49
C HIS A 127 31.76 -10.51 -17.10
N GLY A 128 30.79 -10.94 -16.31
CA GLY A 128 29.43 -11.10 -16.80
C GLY A 128 28.38 -11.32 -15.74
N LEU A 129 27.16 -11.53 -16.21
CA LEU A 129 25.98 -11.78 -15.39
C LEU A 129 25.23 -12.97 -15.97
N THR A 130 25.01 -13.99 -15.14
CA THR A 130 24.13 -15.11 -15.42
C THR A 130 22.79 -14.90 -14.72
N VAL A 131 21.70 -15.17 -15.40
CA VAL A 131 20.34 -15.04 -14.86
C VAL A 131 19.60 -16.36 -15.02
N PHE A 132 19.06 -16.86 -13.91
CA PHE A 132 18.26 -18.06 -13.85
C PHE A 132 16.88 -17.76 -13.29
N HIS A 133 15.83 -18.26 -13.93
CA HIS A 133 14.46 -18.07 -13.43
C HIS A 133 13.92 -19.37 -12.83
N LEU A 134 13.59 -19.38 -11.54
CA LEU A 134 13.16 -20.59 -10.81
C LEU A 134 11.87 -21.20 -11.37
N GLY A 135 10.86 -20.37 -11.67
CA GLY A 135 9.61 -20.84 -12.28
C GLY A 135 9.73 -21.23 -13.75
N LYS A 136 10.28 -20.34 -14.60
CA LYS A 136 10.38 -20.59 -16.04
C LYS A 136 11.51 -21.56 -16.43
N ARG A 137 12.43 -21.85 -15.49
CA ARG A 137 13.57 -22.77 -15.65
C ARG A 137 14.40 -22.51 -16.91
N TRP A 138 14.64 -21.24 -17.23
CA TRP A 138 15.60 -20.85 -18.27
C TRP A 138 16.84 -20.22 -17.65
N LEU A 139 17.94 -20.31 -18.41
CA LEU A 139 19.25 -19.73 -18.11
C LEU A 139 19.70 -18.85 -19.27
N THR A 140 20.23 -17.66 -18.98
CA THR A 140 20.91 -16.83 -19.97
C THR A 140 22.06 -16.06 -19.32
N SER A 141 23.04 -15.62 -20.11
CA SER A 141 24.18 -14.85 -19.64
C SER A 141 24.48 -13.68 -20.56
N CYS A 142 25.05 -12.61 -20.01
CA CYS A 142 25.58 -11.48 -20.77
C CYS A 142 26.96 -11.05 -20.22
N THR A 143 27.75 -10.37 -21.04
CA THR A 143 29.05 -9.81 -20.62
C THR A 143 28.87 -8.44 -19.98
N LEU A 144 29.66 -8.15 -18.95
CA LEU A 144 29.69 -6.86 -18.27
C LEU A 144 30.99 -6.12 -18.60
N PRO A 145 30.98 -4.78 -18.68
CA PRO A 145 32.16 -3.98 -19.00
C PRO A 145 33.18 -3.90 -17.85
N GLU A 146 32.75 -4.12 -16.61
CA GLU A 146 33.59 -4.01 -15.40
C GLU A 146 33.32 -5.19 -14.45
N GLU A 147 34.28 -5.46 -13.54
CA GLU A 147 34.17 -6.52 -12.54
C GLU A 147 32.98 -6.28 -11.59
N PRO A 148 32.00 -7.22 -11.52
CA PRO A 148 30.83 -7.06 -10.68
C PRO A 148 31.11 -7.43 -9.21
N VAL A 149 30.71 -6.54 -8.31
CA VAL A 149 30.89 -6.68 -6.86
C VAL A 149 29.62 -7.17 -6.16
N ARG A 150 28.48 -6.51 -6.43
CA ARG A 150 27.15 -6.91 -5.94
C ARG A 150 26.09 -6.78 -7.01
N SER A 151 25.06 -7.60 -6.94
CA SER A 151 23.85 -7.47 -7.78
C SER A 151 22.61 -7.29 -6.92
N GLN A 152 21.54 -6.76 -7.52
CA GLN A 152 20.21 -6.69 -6.91
C GLN A 152 19.16 -6.76 -8.02
N VAL A 153 18.14 -7.59 -7.83
CA VAL A 153 16.98 -7.69 -8.73
C VAL A 153 15.81 -6.93 -8.12
N ASP A 154 15.19 -6.03 -8.88
CA ASP A 154 14.03 -5.28 -8.41
C ASP A 154 12.69 -6.00 -8.69
N ASN A 155 11.59 -5.35 -8.28
CA ASN A 155 10.24 -5.89 -8.43
C ASN A 155 9.75 -5.92 -9.89
N GLU A 156 10.36 -5.13 -10.78
CA GLU A 156 10.08 -5.11 -12.22
C GLU A 156 11.00 -6.08 -12.98
N GLU A 157 11.68 -6.97 -12.25
CA GLU A 157 12.64 -7.96 -12.74
C GLU A 157 13.93 -7.37 -13.33
N ARG A 158 14.20 -6.07 -13.16
CA ARG A 158 15.42 -5.44 -13.70
C ARG A 158 16.59 -5.69 -12.75
N ILE A 159 17.79 -5.75 -13.31
CA ILE A 159 18.99 -6.16 -12.57
C ILE A 159 19.97 -5.00 -12.48
N TRP A 160 20.30 -4.65 -11.24
CA TRP A 160 21.25 -3.62 -10.90
C TRP A 160 22.55 -4.29 -10.47
N VAL A 161 23.67 -3.94 -11.10
CA VAL A 161 24.98 -4.52 -10.78
C VAL A 161 25.94 -3.40 -10.46
N VAL A 162 26.63 -3.47 -9.33
CA VAL A 162 27.62 -2.47 -8.93
C VAL A 162 29.03 -3.04 -9.10
N SER A 163 29.91 -2.30 -9.76
CA SER A 163 31.36 -2.54 -9.83
C SER A 163 32.10 -1.62 -8.87
N ALA A 164 33.43 -1.71 -8.82
CA ALA A 164 34.25 -0.80 -8.00
C ALA A 164 34.05 0.70 -8.33
N THR A 165 33.63 1.02 -9.57
CA THR A 165 33.59 2.39 -10.09
C THR A 165 32.25 2.81 -10.68
N SER A 166 31.37 1.87 -11.00
CA SER A 166 30.18 2.13 -11.81
C SER A 166 28.98 1.33 -11.31
N LEU A 167 27.79 1.90 -11.48
CA LEU A 167 26.51 1.21 -11.38
C LEU A 167 26.04 0.87 -12.80
N MET A 168 25.73 -0.40 -13.04
CA MET A 168 25.30 -0.96 -14.32
C MET A 168 23.85 -1.41 -14.24
N PHE A 169 23.11 -1.20 -15.32
CA PHE A 169 21.71 -1.62 -15.44
C PHE A 169 21.57 -2.68 -16.55
N CYS A 170 21.06 -3.84 -16.17
CA CYS A 170 20.89 -5.00 -17.03
C CYS A 170 19.42 -5.42 -17.07
N ASP A 171 18.90 -5.67 -18.27
CA ASP A 171 17.57 -6.23 -18.49
C ASP A 171 17.54 -7.08 -19.77
N GLY A 172 16.45 -7.83 -19.96
CA GLY A 172 16.22 -8.74 -21.08
C GLY A 172 16.02 -10.18 -20.62
N GLN A 173 15.41 -10.99 -21.49
CA GLN A 173 15.09 -12.39 -21.23
C GLN A 173 15.42 -13.23 -22.47
N PRO A 174 15.75 -14.52 -22.34
CA PRO A 174 15.90 -15.38 -23.50
C PRO A 174 14.54 -15.63 -24.15
N LEU A 175 14.56 -16.08 -25.41
CA LEU A 175 13.35 -16.57 -26.05
C LEU A 175 12.82 -17.80 -25.30
N PRO A 176 11.48 -17.98 -25.19
CA PRO A 176 10.91 -19.17 -24.57
C PRO A 176 11.45 -20.45 -25.24
N ALA A 177 12.04 -21.35 -24.45
CA ALA A 177 12.46 -22.66 -24.93
C ALA A 177 11.23 -23.50 -25.35
N PRO A 178 11.31 -24.35 -26.39
CA PRO A 178 12.49 -24.71 -27.18
C PRO A 178 12.54 -23.98 -28.55
N TYR A 179 12.65 -22.65 -28.55
CA TYR A 179 12.88 -21.92 -29.82
C TYR A 179 14.28 -22.23 -30.39
N ALA A 180 14.34 -22.67 -31.64
CA ALA A 180 15.57 -22.84 -32.40
C ALA A 180 15.43 -22.17 -33.78
N PRO A 181 16.40 -21.34 -34.19
CA PRO A 181 16.36 -20.65 -35.48
C PRO A 181 16.41 -21.65 -36.64
N ASP A 182 15.60 -21.41 -37.68
CA ASP A 182 15.43 -22.27 -38.84
C ASP A 182 15.43 -21.45 -40.13
N SER A 183 16.46 -21.67 -40.94
CA SER A 183 16.67 -20.97 -42.21
C SER A 183 15.61 -21.29 -43.28
N SER A 184 14.72 -22.25 -43.04
CA SER A 184 13.61 -22.58 -43.93
C SER A 184 12.32 -21.78 -43.65
N ARG A 185 12.27 -21.00 -42.56
CA ARG A 185 11.11 -20.22 -42.13
C ARG A 185 11.38 -18.71 -42.25
N PHE A 186 10.30 -17.93 -42.37
CA PHE A 186 10.41 -16.47 -42.31
C PHE A 186 10.63 -16.06 -40.85
N GLU A 187 11.85 -15.61 -40.54
CA GLU A 187 12.23 -15.10 -39.22
C GLU A 187 12.52 -13.59 -39.28
N PRO A 188 12.21 -12.81 -38.22
CA PRO A 188 12.59 -11.41 -38.16
C PRO A 188 14.12 -11.26 -38.16
N GLU A 189 14.63 -10.15 -38.71
CA GLU A 189 16.07 -9.86 -38.80
C GLU A 189 16.75 -9.87 -37.42
N VAL A 190 16.01 -9.45 -36.38
CA VAL A 190 16.40 -9.58 -34.97
C VAL A 190 15.48 -10.58 -34.30
N ILE A 191 16.00 -11.78 -34.04
CA ILE A 191 15.24 -12.92 -33.53
C ILE A 191 14.79 -12.69 -32.07
N ASN A 192 15.70 -12.23 -31.20
CA ASN A 192 15.36 -11.77 -29.86
C ASN A 192 15.59 -10.26 -29.79
N PRO A 193 14.53 -9.42 -29.76
CA PRO A 193 14.67 -7.98 -29.69
C PRO A 193 15.10 -7.48 -28.30
N ALA A 194 14.95 -8.31 -27.25
CA ALA A 194 15.28 -7.96 -25.87
C ALA A 194 16.13 -9.05 -25.18
N PRO A 195 17.31 -9.41 -25.73
CA PRO A 195 18.22 -10.33 -25.08
C PRO A 195 18.77 -9.69 -23.79
N LEU A 196 19.16 -10.52 -22.83
CA LEU A 196 19.81 -10.02 -21.61
C LEU A 196 21.06 -9.22 -22.01
N THR A 197 21.08 -7.92 -21.71
CA THR A 197 22.20 -7.02 -22.03
C THR A 197 22.39 -5.98 -20.93
N CYS A 198 23.62 -5.49 -20.79
CA CYS A 198 23.90 -4.30 -20.00
C CYS A 198 23.57 -3.06 -20.86
N HIS A 199 22.53 -2.33 -20.50
CA HIS A 199 22.03 -1.21 -21.30
C HIS A 199 22.85 0.06 -21.11
N TRP A 200 23.25 0.36 -19.88
CA TRP A 200 24.00 1.56 -19.56
C TRP A 200 24.78 1.41 -18.24
N GLN A 201 25.72 2.32 -18.05
CA GLN A 201 26.51 2.46 -16.83
C GLN A 201 26.50 3.91 -16.33
N GLN A 202 26.54 4.09 -15.02
CA GLN A 202 26.58 5.38 -14.34
C GLN A 202 27.75 5.38 -13.35
N GLN A 203 28.62 6.39 -13.43
CA GLN A 203 29.80 6.48 -12.57
C GLN A 203 29.41 6.72 -11.09
N LEU A 204 30.04 5.98 -10.18
CA LEU A 204 29.95 6.24 -8.74
C LEU A 204 30.87 7.40 -8.32
N PRO A 205 30.60 8.05 -7.18
CA PRO A 205 31.48 9.09 -6.64
C PRO A 205 32.93 8.60 -6.46
N LEU A 206 33.89 9.38 -6.94
CA LEU A 206 35.32 9.04 -6.85
C LEU A 206 35.77 8.89 -5.39
N GLY A 207 36.57 7.86 -5.11
CA GLY A 207 37.09 7.58 -3.77
C GLY A 207 36.13 6.80 -2.86
N TRP A 208 34.98 6.37 -3.37
CA TRP A 208 34.01 5.55 -2.64
C TRP A 208 33.85 4.18 -3.31
N SER A 209 34.07 3.10 -2.56
CA SER A 209 33.92 1.72 -3.03
C SER A 209 32.66 1.08 -2.44
N PRO A 210 31.89 0.28 -3.21
CA PRO A 210 30.65 -0.33 -2.73
C PRO A 210 30.86 -1.59 -1.87
N LEU A 211 29.96 -1.81 -0.92
CA LEU A 211 29.93 -2.98 -0.02
C LEU A 211 28.66 -3.83 -0.20
N GLY A 212 27.50 -3.17 -0.29
CA GLY A 212 26.20 -3.84 -0.33
C GLY A 212 25.20 -3.06 -1.16
N LEU A 213 24.16 -3.76 -1.62
CA LEU A 213 23.13 -3.23 -2.50
C LEU A 213 21.76 -3.76 -2.07
N CYS A 214 20.75 -2.90 -1.96
CA CYS A 214 19.36 -3.31 -1.78
C CYS A 214 18.41 -2.30 -2.45
N CYS A 215 17.16 -2.68 -2.69
CA CYS A 215 16.17 -1.78 -3.28
C CYS A 215 14.78 -1.98 -2.68
N ASP A 216 14.02 -0.89 -2.53
CA ASP A 216 12.59 -0.96 -2.23
C ASP A 216 11.76 -0.83 -3.52
N GLU A 217 10.50 -0.41 -3.42
CA GLU A 217 9.64 -0.22 -4.60
C GLU A 217 10.02 0.98 -5.47
N GLN A 218 10.78 1.95 -4.93
CA GLN A 218 11.02 3.25 -5.57
C GLN A 218 12.51 3.57 -5.75
N TYR A 219 13.36 3.08 -4.86
CA TYR A 219 14.74 3.48 -4.72
C TYR A 219 15.71 2.29 -4.59
N LEU A 220 16.88 2.48 -5.17
CA LEU A 220 18.07 1.66 -4.99
C LEU A 220 18.99 2.31 -3.95
N TYR A 221 19.49 1.51 -3.03
CA TYR A 221 20.39 1.91 -1.95
C TYR A 221 21.73 1.19 -2.09
N VAL A 222 22.82 1.95 -2.22
CA VAL A 222 24.19 1.42 -2.28
C VAL A 222 24.97 1.86 -1.05
N LEU A 223 25.45 0.90 -0.25
CA LEU A 223 26.37 1.19 0.85
C LEU A 223 27.79 1.30 0.31
N VAL A 224 28.46 2.42 0.55
CA VAL A 224 29.83 2.69 0.08
C VAL A 224 30.75 3.13 1.21
N HIS A 225 32.06 2.94 1.04
CA HIS A 225 33.10 3.34 2.01
C HIS A 225 34.30 4.04 1.34
N ASP A 226 35.02 4.85 2.12
CA ASP A 226 36.20 5.60 1.66
C ASP A 226 37.55 4.89 1.92
N GLY A 227 37.52 3.74 2.63
CA GLY A 227 38.70 2.99 3.06
C GLY A 227 39.42 3.59 4.28
N ALA A 228 39.08 4.81 4.70
CA ALA A 228 39.57 5.46 5.93
C ALA A 228 38.63 5.27 7.13
N GLY A 229 37.47 4.64 6.91
CA GLY A 229 36.50 4.25 7.94
C GLY A 229 35.17 5.00 7.87
N SER A 230 35.00 5.93 6.91
CA SER A 230 33.72 6.61 6.70
C SER A 230 32.83 5.79 5.76
N GLN A 231 31.52 5.87 5.98
CA GLN A 231 30.52 5.20 5.14
C GLN A 231 29.43 6.16 4.70
N GLN A 232 28.89 5.91 3.51
CA GLN A 232 27.78 6.66 2.94
C GLN A 232 26.78 5.69 2.29
N ILE A 233 25.52 6.12 2.22
CA ILE A 233 24.47 5.45 1.47
C ILE A 233 24.13 6.33 0.27
N LEU A 234 24.29 5.78 -0.94
CA LEU A 234 23.87 6.40 -2.18
C LEU A 234 22.45 5.95 -2.50
N VAL A 235 21.57 6.90 -2.83
CA VAL A 235 20.16 6.66 -3.16
C VAL A 235 19.90 7.10 -4.58
N ARG A 236 19.30 6.21 -5.37
CA ARG A 236 18.89 6.48 -6.76
C ARG A 236 17.47 5.99 -6.97
N SER A 237 16.64 6.74 -7.71
CA SER A 237 15.33 6.23 -8.14
C SER A 237 15.48 5.04 -9.10
N LEU A 238 14.62 4.03 -9.01
CA LEU A 238 14.60 2.85 -9.88
C LEU A 238 14.07 3.13 -11.30
N THR A 239 14.52 4.21 -11.94
CA THR A 239 14.18 4.53 -13.33
C THR A 239 15.28 4.07 -14.28
N ASP A 240 14.89 3.72 -15.50
CA ASP A 240 15.82 3.30 -16.58
C ASP A 240 16.64 4.48 -17.14
N ASN A 241 16.43 5.70 -16.65
CA ASN A 241 17.13 6.89 -17.10
C ASN A 241 18.56 6.94 -16.52
N PRO A 242 19.63 6.83 -17.32
CA PRO A 242 21.01 6.85 -16.82
C PRO A 242 21.40 8.17 -16.14
N ALA A 243 20.68 9.27 -16.42
CA ALA A 243 20.96 10.59 -15.85
C ALA A 243 20.31 10.84 -14.46
N SER A 244 19.61 9.85 -13.89
CA SER A 244 19.00 9.96 -12.56
C SER A 244 20.05 10.26 -11.49
N PRO A 245 19.86 11.28 -10.62
CA PRO A 245 20.88 11.68 -9.65
C PRO A 245 21.10 10.62 -8.56
N LEU A 246 22.35 10.52 -8.11
CA LEU A 246 22.74 9.78 -6.91
C LEU A 246 22.76 10.74 -5.72
N HIS A 247 21.82 10.58 -4.79
CA HIS A 247 21.77 11.35 -3.56
C HIS A 247 22.61 10.68 -2.47
N THR A 248 23.49 11.44 -1.83
CA THR A 248 24.42 10.92 -0.82
C THR A 248 23.91 11.18 0.59
N TYR A 249 23.96 10.16 1.45
CA TYR A 249 23.64 10.24 2.87
C TYR A 249 24.83 9.74 3.69
N SER A 250 25.36 10.58 4.59
CA SER A 250 26.47 10.17 5.46
C SER A 250 25.96 9.30 6.61
N VAL A 251 26.60 8.15 6.83
CA VAL A 251 26.27 7.26 7.94
C VAL A 251 26.77 7.86 9.24
N ASP A 252 25.93 7.82 10.28
CA ASP A 252 26.24 8.32 11.61
C ASP A 252 27.49 7.62 12.21
N ARG A 253 28.31 8.35 12.95
CA ARG A 253 29.51 7.81 13.61
C ARG A 253 29.17 6.83 14.75
N ASP A 254 27.94 6.93 15.26
CA ASP A 254 27.42 6.00 16.26
C ASP A 254 27.11 4.61 15.65
N CYS A 255 27.09 4.48 14.33
CA CYS A 255 26.92 3.20 13.64
C CYS A 255 28.29 2.52 13.46
N PRO A 256 28.43 1.22 13.79
CA PRO A 256 29.63 0.48 13.47
C PRO A 256 29.83 0.34 11.97
N PHE A 257 31.08 0.07 11.56
CA PHE A 257 31.40 -0.19 10.17
C PHE A 257 30.65 -1.42 9.65
N ALA A 258 29.63 -1.17 8.84
CA ALA A 258 28.78 -2.21 8.27
C ALA A 258 29.33 -2.70 6.95
N ILE A 259 29.15 -3.97 6.62
CA ILE A 259 29.65 -4.57 5.39
C ILE A 259 28.54 -5.02 4.44
N ASP A 260 27.28 -4.96 4.88
CA ASP A 260 26.13 -5.26 4.04
C ASP A 260 24.92 -4.39 4.41
N ILE A 261 23.97 -4.28 3.50
CA ILE A 261 22.76 -3.45 3.65
C ILE A 261 21.52 -4.23 3.25
N GLY A 262 20.43 -4.07 4.01
CA GLY A 262 19.16 -4.70 3.71
C GLY A 262 17.97 -3.84 4.15
N LEU A 263 16.78 -4.15 3.67
CA LEU A 263 15.56 -3.44 4.04
C LEU A 263 14.93 -4.04 5.30
N ALA A 264 14.83 -3.25 6.36
CA ALA A 264 14.14 -3.63 7.60
C ALA A 264 12.67 -3.20 7.62
N GLY A 265 12.20 -2.50 6.58
CA GLY A 265 10.85 -1.97 6.43
C GLY A 265 10.85 -0.63 5.68
N GLN A 266 9.68 0.00 5.57
CA GLN A 266 9.53 1.29 4.87
C GLN A 266 10.44 2.37 5.49
N GLY A 267 11.37 2.90 4.68
CA GLY A 267 12.31 3.94 5.10
C GLY A 267 13.33 3.51 6.16
N ARG A 268 13.54 2.20 6.36
CA ARG A 268 14.44 1.62 7.37
C ARG A 268 15.46 0.70 6.72
N LEU A 269 16.74 1.04 6.84
CA LEU A 269 17.84 0.29 6.26
C LEU A 269 18.64 -0.38 7.38
N ALA A 270 18.70 -1.70 7.39
CA ALA A 270 19.57 -2.45 8.26
C ALA A 270 20.99 -2.47 7.69
N LEU A 271 21.96 -2.19 8.54
CA LEU A 271 23.37 -2.18 8.19
C LEU A 271 24.05 -3.30 8.97
N LEU A 272 24.52 -4.35 8.29
CA LEU A 272 25.07 -5.51 8.97
C LEU A 272 26.55 -5.31 9.29
N ALA A 273 26.90 -5.29 10.58
CA ALA A 273 28.28 -5.24 11.03
C ALA A 273 28.81 -6.65 11.34
N PRO A 274 30.10 -6.93 11.05
CA PRO A 274 30.71 -8.18 11.44
C PRO A 274 30.82 -8.34 12.96
N ARG A 275 30.97 -9.58 13.40
CA ARG A 275 31.10 -9.92 14.82
C ARG A 275 32.40 -9.32 15.40
N GLN A 276 32.30 -8.79 16.60
CA GLN A 276 33.45 -8.29 17.36
C GLN A 276 34.39 -9.45 17.77
N SER A 277 35.69 -9.33 17.47
CA SER A 277 36.66 -10.42 17.67
C SER A 277 36.88 -10.81 19.13
N ASP A 278 36.77 -9.87 20.06
CA ASP A 278 36.90 -10.05 21.51
C ASP A 278 35.58 -10.42 22.21
N ASP A 279 34.45 -10.39 21.50
CA ASP A 279 33.14 -10.75 22.03
C ASP A 279 32.80 -12.24 21.80
N SER A 280 33.53 -13.11 22.50
CA SER A 280 33.32 -14.56 22.47
C SER A 280 31.90 -14.99 22.88
N GLY A 281 31.20 -14.19 23.68
CA GLY A 281 29.83 -14.43 24.13
C GLY A 281 28.73 -13.91 23.19
N PHE A 282 29.08 -13.18 22.13
CA PHE A 282 28.13 -12.50 21.23
C PHE A 282 27.10 -11.65 22.02
N VAL A 283 27.63 -10.85 22.95
CA VAL A 283 26.87 -9.88 23.75
C VAL A 283 26.44 -8.68 22.90
N GLN A 284 27.33 -8.22 22.02
CA GLN A 284 27.14 -7.14 21.04
C GLN A 284 26.52 -7.69 19.75
N ARG A 285 25.23 -7.98 19.83
CA ARG A 285 24.50 -8.76 18.83
C ARG A 285 23.42 -8.01 18.09
N ASP A 286 23.25 -6.72 18.34
CA ASP A 286 22.21 -5.94 17.68
C ASP A 286 22.70 -5.49 16.30
N CYS A 287 21.85 -5.62 15.28
CA CYS A 287 22.06 -5.04 13.96
C CYS A 287 21.64 -3.56 13.99
N PRO A 288 22.50 -2.61 13.61
CA PRO A 288 22.09 -1.21 13.49
C PRO A 288 21.11 -1.03 12.33
N VAL A 289 20.11 -0.17 12.54
CA VAL A 289 19.13 0.23 11.53
C VAL A 289 19.10 1.74 11.45
N VAL A 290 19.14 2.29 10.24
CA VAL A 290 19.18 3.73 9.99
C VAL A 290 17.94 4.20 9.24
N ARG A 291 17.59 5.48 9.45
CA ARG A 291 16.63 6.24 8.63
C ARG A 291 17.37 7.34 7.90
N LEU A 292 17.02 7.56 6.64
CA LEU A 292 17.58 8.63 5.83
C LEU A 292 16.82 9.94 6.09
N GLU A 293 17.56 11.00 6.40
CA GLU A 293 17.04 12.36 6.51
C GLU A 293 17.72 13.24 5.47
N ALA A 294 16.91 13.83 4.57
CA ALA A 294 17.41 14.77 3.56
C ALA A 294 17.87 16.08 4.20
N SER A 295 18.94 16.67 3.66
CA SER A 295 19.36 18.00 4.08
C SER A 295 18.45 19.05 3.44
N GLY A 296 18.07 20.09 4.20
CA GLY A 296 17.22 21.18 3.69
C GLY A 296 17.92 22.08 2.66
N ASP A 297 19.25 22.06 2.64
CA ASP A 297 20.08 22.99 1.86
C ASP A 297 20.72 22.34 0.62
N GLY A 298 20.25 21.16 0.19
CA GLY A 298 20.74 20.45 -1.00
C GLY A 298 22.13 19.82 -0.86
N GLY A 299 22.70 19.81 0.35
CA GLY A 299 23.92 19.06 0.69
C GLY A 299 23.67 17.57 0.94
N PRO A 300 24.70 16.80 1.33
CA PRO A 300 24.52 15.39 1.68
C PRO A 300 23.54 15.24 2.85
N GLY A 301 22.59 14.31 2.73
CA GLY A 301 21.71 13.95 3.82
C GLY A 301 22.44 13.21 4.93
N SER A 302 21.75 12.89 6.02
CA SER A 302 22.29 12.07 7.12
C SER A 302 21.49 10.78 7.26
N ALA A 303 22.18 9.64 7.35
CA ALA A 303 21.58 8.37 7.74
C ALA A 303 21.71 8.20 9.25
N ARG A 304 20.62 8.50 9.97
CA ARG A 304 20.59 8.50 11.44
C ARG A 304 20.23 7.14 12.01
N LEU A 305 20.95 6.74 13.05
CA LEU A 305 20.70 5.50 13.77
C LEU A 305 19.34 5.53 14.50
N ILE A 306 18.54 4.50 14.29
CA ILE A 306 17.29 4.25 15.02
C ILE A 306 17.63 3.45 16.27
N TYR A 307 17.19 3.93 17.43
CA TYR A 307 17.44 3.30 18.73
C TYR A 307 16.42 2.18 19.04
N GLU A 308 16.16 1.35 18.03
CA GLU A 308 15.37 0.13 18.12
C GLU A 308 16.30 -1.07 18.06
N ARG A 309 16.14 -2.05 18.94
CA ARG A 309 17.01 -3.22 18.95
C ARG A 309 16.55 -4.25 17.94
N TYR A 310 17.45 -4.63 17.04
CA TYR A 310 17.30 -5.76 16.13
C TYR A 310 18.31 -6.85 16.52
N PRO A 311 18.03 -7.64 17.58
CA PRO A 311 18.99 -8.60 18.10
C PRO A 311 19.14 -9.81 17.17
N MET A 312 20.37 -10.13 16.81
CA MET A 312 20.76 -11.42 16.26
C MET A 312 21.04 -12.39 17.41
N VAL A 313 20.69 -13.66 17.24
CA VAL A 313 20.96 -14.69 18.27
C VAL A 313 22.39 -15.21 18.15
N ASN A 314 22.84 -15.38 16.91
CA ASN A 314 24.15 -15.86 16.49
C ASN A 314 24.44 -15.27 15.09
N LEU A 315 25.68 -15.34 14.63
CA LEU A 315 26.07 -14.88 13.29
C LEU A 315 27.19 -15.78 12.78
N ALA A 316 26.97 -16.43 11.63
CA ALA A 316 27.98 -17.28 10.98
C ALA A 316 28.68 -16.52 9.85
N VAL A 317 27.90 -15.94 8.95
CA VAL A 317 28.40 -15.13 7.84
C VAL A 317 27.81 -13.73 7.99
N PRO A 318 28.63 -12.68 8.05
CA PRO A 318 28.16 -11.30 8.23
C PRO A 318 27.61 -10.73 6.92
N ARG A 319 26.58 -11.39 6.37
CA ARG A 319 25.87 -11.03 5.14
C ARG A 319 24.38 -11.35 5.25
N PHE A 320 23.52 -10.52 4.66
CA PHE A 320 22.09 -10.81 4.55
C PHE A 320 21.83 -11.88 3.49
N ALA A 321 20.73 -12.63 3.66
CA ALA A 321 20.26 -13.60 2.68
C ALA A 321 19.19 -12.95 1.79
N SER A 322 19.35 -13.08 0.48
CA SER A 322 18.37 -12.62 -0.51
C SER A 322 17.14 -13.52 -0.45
N SER A 323 15.96 -12.95 -0.20
CA SER A 323 14.76 -13.74 0.06
C SER A 323 13.63 -13.40 -0.91
N ALA A 324 13.06 -14.43 -1.55
CA ALA A 324 11.96 -14.27 -2.51
C ALA A 324 10.66 -13.73 -1.87
N ASP A 325 10.48 -13.89 -0.56
CA ASP A 325 9.34 -13.35 0.18
C ASP A 325 9.57 -11.92 0.71
N GLY A 326 10.74 -11.33 0.42
CA GLY A 326 11.10 -9.97 0.85
C GLY A 326 11.42 -9.82 2.34
N GLN A 327 11.48 -10.91 3.11
CA GLN A 327 11.82 -10.82 4.53
C GLN A 327 13.34 -10.63 4.73
N LEU A 328 13.72 -9.78 5.69
CA LEU A 328 15.11 -9.54 6.04
C LEU A 328 15.67 -10.70 6.87
N ARG A 329 16.65 -11.41 6.32
CA ARG A 329 17.29 -12.56 6.99
C ARG A 329 18.80 -12.44 7.03
N TYR A 330 19.42 -12.86 8.12
CA TYR A 330 20.87 -12.98 8.27
C TYR A 330 21.29 -14.45 8.28
N GLN A 331 22.58 -14.70 8.01
CA GLN A 331 23.14 -16.05 7.97
C GLN A 331 23.66 -16.48 9.36
N ALA A 332 22.94 -17.40 9.99
CA ALA A 332 23.23 -17.99 11.29
C ALA A 332 23.93 -19.36 11.16
N PRO A 333 24.69 -19.82 12.16
CA PRO A 333 25.17 -21.20 12.22
C PRO A 333 23.99 -22.19 12.42
N GLU A 334 24.26 -23.48 12.24
CA GLU A 334 23.31 -24.53 12.60
C GLU A 334 22.86 -24.43 14.07
N ASP A 335 21.65 -24.91 14.33
CA ASP A 335 20.99 -24.93 15.64
C ASP A 335 20.46 -26.35 15.89
N ASP A 336 20.23 -26.71 17.15
CA ASP A 336 19.75 -28.05 17.55
C ASP A 336 18.41 -28.39 16.88
N ASP A 337 17.59 -27.38 16.60
CA ASP A 337 16.30 -27.51 15.91
C ASP A 337 16.46 -27.88 14.41
N TYR A 338 17.63 -27.64 13.80
CA TYR A 338 17.91 -27.85 12.38
C TYR A 338 19.34 -28.38 12.15
N PRO A 339 19.64 -29.63 12.56
CA PRO A 339 20.98 -30.19 12.47
C PRO A 339 21.43 -30.40 11.02
N GLY A 340 22.71 -30.11 10.71
CA GLY A 340 23.29 -30.28 9.37
C GLY A 340 22.98 -29.14 8.40
N PHE A 341 22.46 -28.02 8.92
CA PHE A 341 22.04 -26.85 8.14
C PHE A 341 22.83 -25.61 8.57
N SER A 342 24.06 -25.47 8.06
CA SER A 342 24.95 -24.35 8.34
C SER A 342 25.62 -23.84 7.04
N PRO A 343 25.54 -22.54 6.73
CA PRO A 343 24.74 -21.51 7.39
C PRO A 343 23.24 -21.66 7.09
N ARG A 344 22.39 -21.21 8.02
CA ARG A 344 20.93 -21.12 7.87
C ARG A 344 20.44 -19.67 7.83
N PRO A 345 19.38 -19.35 7.09
CA PRO A 345 18.76 -18.05 7.17
C PRO A 345 17.98 -17.93 8.48
N ARG A 346 18.07 -16.79 9.15
CA ARG A 346 17.25 -16.45 10.32
C ARG A 346 16.68 -15.06 10.15
N GLU A 347 15.38 -14.92 10.39
CA GLU A 347 14.70 -13.64 10.23
C GLU A 347 15.17 -12.64 11.30
N LEU A 348 15.45 -11.41 10.86
CA LEU A 348 15.82 -10.32 11.73
C LEU A 348 14.57 -9.57 12.18
N HIS A 349 14.18 -9.78 13.43
CA HIS A 349 13.03 -9.10 14.01
C HIS A 349 13.43 -7.97 14.95
N VAL A 350 12.61 -6.93 14.98
CA VAL A 350 12.68 -5.89 16.02
C VAL A 350 12.25 -6.45 17.38
N LEU A 351 13.00 -6.13 18.43
CA LEU A 351 12.64 -6.46 19.80
C LEU A 351 11.45 -5.61 20.25
N ARG A 352 10.30 -6.23 20.50
CA ARG A 352 9.05 -5.58 20.93
C ARG A 352 9.06 -5.14 22.40
N GLN A 353 10.12 -4.45 22.82
CA GLN A 353 10.24 -3.81 24.14
C GLN A 353 10.73 -2.37 23.97
N PRO A 354 9.92 -1.49 23.35
CA PRO A 354 10.31 -0.10 23.13
C PRO A 354 10.64 0.55 24.46
N ARG A 355 11.76 1.26 24.47
CA ARG A 355 12.09 2.26 25.48
C ARG A 355 12.11 3.60 24.79
N TYR A 356 11.55 4.61 25.43
CA TYR A 356 11.46 5.98 24.91
C TYR A 356 12.33 6.91 25.75
N GLU A 357 12.65 8.08 25.21
CA GLU A 357 13.16 9.18 26.02
C GLU A 357 12.17 9.53 27.14
N ASP A 358 12.67 9.98 28.29
CA ASP A 358 11.81 10.28 29.45
C ASP A 358 11.07 11.60 29.28
N SER A 359 11.71 12.60 28.65
CA SER A 359 11.07 13.87 28.32
C SER A 359 11.78 14.61 27.18
N ALA A 360 11.00 15.46 26.51
CA ALA A 360 11.48 16.37 25.49
C ALA A 360 10.64 17.66 25.51
N SER A 361 11.29 18.78 25.19
CA SER A 361 10.63 20.05 24.92
C SER A 361 11.06 20.56 23.55
N ALA A 362 10.13 20.97 22.71
CA ALA A 362 10.46 21.49 21.39
C ALA A 362 9.46 22.55 20.92
N LEU A 363 9.99 23.60 20.31
CA LEU A 363 9.18 24.61 19.63
C LEU A 363 8.87 24.11 18.21
N LEU A 364 7.60 24.16 17.82
CA LEU A 364 7.20 23.85 16.45
C LEU A 364 7.78 24.90 15.50
N ARG A 365 8.24 24.46 14.32
CA ARG A 365 8.77 25.37 13.29
C ARG A 365 7.65 26.19 12.64
N GLU A 366 6.48 25.58 12.52
CA GLU A 366 5.28 26.22 12.00
C GLU A 366 4.84 27.39 12.90
N VAL A 367 4.53 28.52 12.27
CA VAL A 367 4.05 29.74 12.92
C VAL A 367 2.68 30.05 12.35
N LEU A 368 1.67 30.10 13.23
CA LEU A 368 0.29 30.36 12.83
C LEU A 368 0.08 31.87 12.70
N ASP A 369 -0.41 32.34 11.55
CA ASP A 369 -0.68 33.76 11.28
C ASP A 369 -2.19 34.02 11.24
N SER A 370 -2.71 34.81 12.19
CA SER A 370 -4.12 35.21 12.19
C SER A 370 -4.47 36.26 11.13
N GLY A 371 -3.46 36.92 10.54
CA GLY A 371 -3.59 37.98 9.55
C GLY A 371 -3.80 39.38 10.15
N THR A 372 -4.13 39.49 11.44
CA THR A 372 -4.41 40.77 12.10
C THR A 372 -3.57 40.97 13.38
N PRO A 373 -2.90 42.13 13.54
CA PRO A 373 -2.23 42.47 14.80
C PRO A 373 -3.17 42.50 16.00
N GLY A 374 -2.65 42.17 17.19
CA GLY A 374 -3.41 42.18 18.44
C GLY A 374 -4.55 41.16 18.49
N THR A 375 -4.48 40.08 17.71
CA THR A 375 -5.52 39.05 17.73
C THR A 375 -5.50 38.28 19.04
N VAL A 376 -6.65 38.18 19.71
CA VAL A 376 -6.82 37.32 20.88
C VAL A 376 -6.97 35.87 20.42
N TRP A 377 -6.01 35.03 20.76
CA TRP A 377 -6.09 33.59 20.50
C TRP A 377 -7.07 32.90 21.44
N HIS A 378 -7.81 31.91 20.93
CA HIS A 378 -8.89 31.27 21.69
C HIS A 378 -8.41 30.03 22.44
N ARG A 379 -8.45 28.88 21.76
CA ARG A 379 -8.27 27.56 22.37
C ARG A 379 -7.51 26.65 21.46
N VAL A 380 -6.89 25.66 22.09
CA VAL A 380 -6.21 24.55 21.43
C VAL A 380 -6.96 23.28 21.78
N TYR A 381 -7.38 22.54 20.76
CA TYR A 381 -7.76 21.15 20.88
C TYR A 381 -6.62 20.25 20.44
N ILE A 382 -6.38 19.17 21.17
CA ILE A 382 -5.35 18.19 20.87
C ILE A 382 -6.03 16.82 20.79
N ASP A 383 -5.90 16.14 19.66
CA ASP A 383 -6.23 14.72 19.59
C ASP A 383 -4.97 13.92 19.94
N ALA A 384 -4.98 13.29 21.12
CA ALA A 384 -3.79 12.65 21.67
C ALA A 384 -4.11 11.35 22.40
N CYS A 385 -3.12 10.46 22.43
CA CYS A 385 -3.05 9.33 23.35
C CYS A 385 -1.99 9.67 24.42
N ILE A 386 -2.44 9.88 25.65
CA ILE A 386 -1.62 10.16 26.85
C ILE A 386 -1.78 8.98 27.81
N PRO A 387 -0.91 7.95 27.73
CA PRO A 387 -0.96 6.81 28.64
C PRO A 387 -0.71 7.20 30.10
N ALA A 388 -1.09 6.33 31.04
CA ALA A 388 -0.81 6.55 32.46
C ALA A 388 0.70 6.71 32.73
N GLY A 389 1.07 7.77 33.47
CA GLY A 389 2.46 8.13 33.74
C GLY A 389 3.14 8.93 32.62
N CYS A 390 2.39 9.34 31.61
CA CYS A 390 2.81 10.32 30.61
C CYS A 390 2.07 11.65 30.81
N SER A 391 2.63 12.75 30.32
CA SER A 391 1.97 14.06 30.29
C SER A 391 2.32 14.83 29.02
N VAL A 392 1.43 15.75 28.67
CA VAL A 392 1.62 16.73 27.60
C VAL A 392 1.38 18.11 28.19
N GLU A 393 2.32 19.02 28.00
CA GLU A 393 2.16 20.44 28.33
C GLU A 393 2.41 21.28 27.09
N ILE A 394 1.72 22.42 26.99
CA ILE A 394 1.83 23.34 25.87
C ILE A 394 2.39 24.66 26.38
N GLY A 395 3.41 25.17 25.70
CA GLY A 395 3.80 26.57 25.75
C GLY A 395 3.27 27.31 24.53
N ALA A 396 2.89 28.57 24.71
CA ALA A 396 2.43 29.43 23.62
C ALA A 396 3.23 30.73 23.60
N ARG A 397 3.73 31.10 22.44
CA ARG A 397 4.41 32.37 22.18
C ARG A 397 3.60 33.16 21.17
N VAL A 398 3.29 34.40 21.50
CA VAL A 398 2.57 35.33 20.61
C VAL A 398 3.39 36.58 20.33
N PHE A 399 3.28 37.11 19.12
CA PHE A 399 3.97 38.33 18.68
C PHE A 399 3.25 38.93 17.45
N ASP A 400 3.38 40.24 17.25
CA ASP A 400 2.78 40.92 16.09
C ASP A 400 3.72 41.04 14.89
N ASP A 401 5.01 41.23 15.14
CA ASP A 401 6.05 41.42 14.13
C ASP A 401 7.13 40.32 14.24
N ASP A 402 7.64 39.84 13.11
CA ASP A 402 8.64 38.75 13.10
C ASP A 402 9.96 39.17 13.79
N ASP A 403 10.33 40.45 13.73
CA ASP A 403 11.47 41.00 14.47
C ASP A 403 11.34 40.80 16.00
N ALA A 404 10.12 40.82 16.51
CA ALA A 404 9.82 40.62 17.93
C ALA A 404 9.79 39.14 18.34
N ARG A 405 9.79 38.19 17.38
CA ARG A 405 9.68 36.74 17.64
C ARG A 405 10.74 36.21 18.59
N SER A 406 11.96 36.70 18.47
CA SER A 406 13.10 36.26 19.30
C SER A 406 13.03 36.77 20.74
N GLN A 407 12.32 37.89 20.97
CA GLN A 407 12.18 38.57 22.25
C GLN A 407 10.89 38.18 22.98
N ALA A 408 9.92 37.60 22.27
CA ALA A 408 8.64 37.20 22.83
C ALA A 408 8.76 36.00 23.80
N ASP A 409 8.18 36.15 24.99
CA ASP A 409 8.15 35.12 26.01
C ASP A 409 7.30 33.91 25.58
N ILE A 410 7.70 32.72 26.06
CA ILE A 410 6.85 31.53 25.97
C ILE A 410 6.05 31.43 27.26
N HIS A 411 4.73 31.50 27.13
CA HIS A 411 3.81 31.34 28.24
C HIS A 411 3.33 29.89 28.33
N MET A 412 3.70 29.20 29.41
CA MET A 412 3.18 27.86 29.69
C MET A 412 1.68 27.93 29.95
N GLN A 413 0.96 27.05 29.27
CA GLN A 413 -0.49 26.95 29.35
C GLN A 413 -0.91 25.96 30.45
N PRO A 414 -2.14 26.06 30.97
CA PRO A 414 -2.67 25.07 31.89
C PRO A 414 -2.66 23.65 31.28
N ALA A 415 -2.64 22.64 32.17
CA ALA A 415 -2.66 21.25 31.74
C ALA A 415 -3.89 20.96 30.85
N PRO A 416 -3.73 20.28 29.71
CA PRO A 416 -4.84 19.88 28.85
C PRO A 416 -5.86 19.04 29.59
N VAL A 417 -7.14 19.41 29.48
CA VAL A 417 -8.25 18.70 30.12
C VAL A 417 -8.92 17.79 29.10
N TRP A 418 -9.20 16.55 29.49
CA TRP A 418 -9.87 15.60 28.61
C TRP A 418 -11.33 16.01 28.37
N ASN A 419 -11.73 16.07 27.11
CA ASN A 419 -13.09 16.38 26.70
C ASN A 419 -13.86 15.07 26.43
N PRO A 420 -15.07 14.89 26.99
CA PRO A 420 -15.93 13.72 26.72
C PRO A 420 -16.39 13.57 25.28
N LEU A 421 -16.23 14.58 24.44
CA LEU A 421 -16.55 14.49 23.02
C LEU A 421 -15.39 13.82 22.27
N PRO A 422 -15.67 12.87 21.35
CA PRO A 422 -14.63 12.26 20.52
C PRO A 422 -13.88 13.28 19.64
N SER A 423 -14.57 14.34 19.23
CA SER A 423 -14.03 15.50 18.54
C SER A 423 -14.96 16.69 18.76
N GLU A 424 -14.38 17.88 18.71
CA GLU A 424 -15.04 19.17 18.59
C GLU A 424 -15.83 19.30 17.27
N HIS A 425 -15.45 18.52 16.24
CA HIS A 425 -16.21 18.44 15.00
C HIS A 425 -17.41 17.50 15.13
N PRO A 426 -18.57 17.88 14.55
CA PRO A 426 -19.77 17.06 14.61
C PRO A 426 -19.56 15.65 14.07
N PHE A 427 -19.96 14.66 14.88
CA PHE A 427 -20.05 13.24 14.50
C PHE A 427 -18.75 12.59 14.00
N GLN A 428 -17.61 13.25 14.18
CA GLN A 428 -16.29 12.67 13.86
C GLN A 428 -15.83 11.71 14.96
N LYS A 429 -14.97 10.77 14.56
CA LYS A 429 -14.28 9.86 15.49
C LYS A 429 -12.96 10.50 15.93
N ALA A 430 -12.54 10.20 17.15
CA ALA A 430 -11.19 10.52 17.62
C ALA A 430 -10.14 9.78 16.79
N LEU A 431 -9.05 10.45 16.44
CA LEU A 431 -7.91 9.89 15.70
C LEU A 431 -7.10 8.94 16.58
N SER A 432 -6.88 9.31 17.85
CA SER A 432 -6.13 8.52 18.84
C SER A 432 -6.91 7.36 19.48
N GLY A 433 -8.19 7.22 19.14
CA GLY A 433 -9.15 6.37 19.85
C GLY A 433 -9.80 7.09 21.04
N TYR A 434 -10.59 6.37 21.84
CA TYR A 434 -11.42 6.99 22.88
C TYR A 434 -11.32 6.22 24.20
N GLU A 435 -10.63 6.80 25.18
CA GLU A 435 -10.47 6.27 26.54
C GLU A 435 -10.38 7.45 27.51
N LYS A 436 -11.25 7.47 28.53
CA LYS A 436 -11.32 8.58 29.48
C LYS A 436 -9.94 8.92 30.07
N ASP A 437 -9.60 10.21 30.05
CA ASP A 437 -8.35 10.80 30.59
C ASP A 437 -7.07 10.24 29.96
N ARG A 438 -7.16 9.52 28.83
CA ARG A 438 -6.02 8.83 28.20
C ARG A 438 -5.99 8.92 26.68
N ARG A 439 -7.13 8.86 26.00
CA ARG A 439 -7.21 8.89 24.54
C ARG A 439 -8.42 9.70 24.10
N GLY A 440 -8.23 10.51 23.08
CA GLY A 440 -9.26 11.32 22.47
C GLY A 440 -8.89 12.79 22.48
N LEU A 441 -9.92 13.63 22.66
CA LEU A 441 -9.78 15.07 22.60
C LEU A 441 -9.38 15.65 23.95
N PHE A 442 -8.36 16.49 23.96
CA PHE A 442 -7.98 17.33 25.08
C PHE A 442 -8.12 18.80 24.68
N GLU A 443 -8.49 19.65 25.63
CA GLU A 443 -8.69 21.08 25.38
C GLU A 443 -7.90 21.96 26.35
N VAL A 444 -7.45 23.11 25.84
CA VAL A 444 -6.76 24.16 26.59
C VAL A 444 -7.28 25.52 26.12
N LEU A 445 -7.69 26.36 27.06
CA LEU A 445 -7.93 27.79 26.80
C LEU A 445 -6.60 28.54 26.87
N LEU A 446 -6.22 29.21 25.77
CA LEU A 446 -4.98 29.97 25.69
C LEU A 446 -5.07 31.21 26.57
N GLN A 447 -4.13 31.34 27.49
CA GLN A 447 -4.09 32.45 28.43
C GLN A 447 -2.67 32.71 28.95
N ARG A 448 -2.44 33.92 29.44
CA ARG A 448 -1.24 34.26 30.21
C ARG A 448 -1.36 33.66 31.63
N PRO A 449 -0.25 33.18 32.22
CA PRO A 449 -0.28 32.53 33.52
C PRO A 449 -0.63 33.50 34.67
N GLU A 450 -0.22 34.76 34.53
CA GLU A 450 -0.37 35.82 35.54
C GLU A 450 -0.81 37.14 34.90
N GLY A 451 -1.12 38.11 35.77
CA GLY A 451 -1.52 39.45 35.37
C GLY A 451 -3.02 39.70 35.51
N ARG A 452 -3.37 40.98 35.42
CA ARG A 452 -4.75 41.47 35.49
C ARG A 452 -5.57 41.04 34.28
N VAL A 453 -4.94 41.04 33.11
CA VAL A 453 -5.50 40.64 31.82
C VAL A 453 -4.71 39.44 31.32
N ARG A 454 -5.38 38.30 31.16
CA ARG A 454 -4.77 37.03 30.76
C ARG A 454 -5.02 36.65 29.32
N ASN A 455 -5.60 37.54 28.52
CA ASN A 455 -5.69 37.35 27.08
C ASN A 455 -4.30 37.17 26.49
N LEU A 456 -4.18 36.21 25.57
CA LEU A 456 -2.97 35.96 24.81
C LEU A 456 -3.14 36.61 23.43
N GLU A 457 -2.55 37.80 23.27
CA GLU A 457 -2.77 38.69 22.12
C GLU A 457 -1.53 38.77 21.21
N GLY A 458 -1.74 38.65 19.91
CA GLY A 458 -0.72 38.86 18.88
C GLY A 458 -1.14 38.28 17.52
N ARG A 459 -0.58 38.79 16.42
CA ARG A 459 -0.84 38.29 15.06
C ARG A 459 -0.40 36.85 14.86
N TYR A 460 0.80 36.53 15.33
CA TYR A 460 1.42 35.22 15.15
C TYR A 460 1.37 34.43 16.45
N LEU A 461 1.16 33.12 16.33
CA LEU A 461 1.24 32.16 17.44
C LEU A 461 2.19 31.03 17.08
N GLN A 462 3.13 30.76 17.98
CA GLN A 462 4.02 29.63 17.90
C GLN A 462 3.85 28.74 19.13
N LEU A 463 3.68 27.44 18.91
CA LEU A 463 3.47 26.46 19.98
C LEU A 463 4.78 25.76 20.35
N GLN A 464 4.98 25.56 21.65
CA GLN A 464 5.98 24.69 22.23
C GLN A 464 5.27 23.47 22.82
N LEU A 465 5.78 22.28 22.53
CA LEU A 465 5.28 21.04 23.10
C LEU A 465 6.28 20.51 24.11
N HIS A 466 5.79 20.13 25.28
CA HIS A 466 6.55 19.40 26.27
C HIS A 466 5.91 18.03 26.48
N LEU A 467 6.65 16.98 26.15
CA LEU A 467 6.22 15.60 26.27
C LEU A 467 7.01 14.94 27.39
N THR A 468 6.31 14.30 28.32
CA THR A 468 6.93 13.45 29.34
C THR A 468 6.36 12.04 29.22
N GLY A 469 7.25 11.06 29.18
CA GLY A 469 6.95 9.64 29.08
C GLY A 469 7.32 8.89 30.36
N SER A 470 6.94 7.61 30.40
CA SER A 470 7.31 6.69 31.49
C SER A 470 8.53 5.83 31.17
N GLY A 471 9.28 6.18 30.12
CA GLY A 471 10.36 5.38 29.54
C GLY A 471 9.90 4.12 28.81
N ARG A 472 8.74 3.54 29.13
CA ARG A 472 8.12 2.38 28.43
C ARG A 472 6.95 2.76 27.53
N ARG A 473 6.35 3.92 27.80
CA ARG A 473 5.24 4.51 27.05
C ARG A 473 5.55 5.98 26.82
N THR A 474 5.08 6.49 25.69
CA THR A 474 5.18 7.90 25.31
C THR A 474 3.77 8.45 25.09
N PRO A 475 3.54 9.75 25.34
CA PRO A 475 2.39 10.42 24.75
C PRO A 475 2.53 10.48 23.22
N GLU A 476 1.40 10.44 22.53
CA GLU A 476 1.27 10.47 21.07
C GLU A 476 0.31 11.62 20.71
N ILE A 477 0.77 12.59 19.92
CA ILE A 477 -0.06 13.70 19.43
C ILE A 477 -0.38 13.45 17.96
N HIS A 478 -1.65 13.28 17.63
CA HIS A 478 -2.12 13.02 16.26
C HIS A 478 -2.55 14.30 15.53
N ALA A 479 -3.15 15.25 16.24
CA ALA A 479 -3.55 16.53 15.67
C ALA A 479 -3.59 17.62 16.74
N ILE A 480 -3.26 18.85 16.33
CA ILE A 480 -3.45 20.07 17.11
C ILE A 480 -4.33 21.01 16.28
N ARG A 481 -5.38 21.55 16.90
CA ARG A 481 -6.26 22.54 16.27
C ARG A 481 -6.34 23.79 17.10
N VAL A 482 -6.05 24.93 16.48
CA VAL A 482 -5.98 26.21 17.19
C VAL A 482 -7.01 27.18 16.63
N TYR A 483 -7.92 27.66 17.48
CA TYR A 483 -9.02 28.54 17.09
C TYR A 483 -8.65 30.02 17.28
N SER A 484 -9.02 30.84 16.30
CA SER A 484 -8.76 32.28 16.28
C SER A 484 -9.69 32.99 15.29
N PRO A 485 -10.13 34.24 15.52
CA PRO A 485 -10.02 34.99 16.77
C PRO A 485 -10.94 34.42 17.86
N ARG A 486 -10.70 34.79 19.12
CA ARG A 486 -11.52 34.37 20.27
C ARG A 486 -12.96 34.85 20.16
N PHE A 487 -13.90 33.90 20.23
CA PHE A 487 -15.32 34.20 20.35
C PHE A 487 -15.70 34.38 21.82
N SER A 488 -15.88 35.63 22.25
CA SER A 488 -16.19 35.95 23.64
C SER A 488 -17.70 36.07 23.87
N TYR A 489 -18.28 35.15 24.65
CA TYR A 489 -19.68 35.24 25.08
C TYR A 489 -19.97 36.52 25.88
N GLN A 490 -18.97 37.03 26.61
CA GLN A 490 -19.07 38.29 27.33
C GLN A 490 -19.29 39.46 26.37
N GLU A 491 -18.53 39.51 25.27
CA GLU A 491 -18.66 40.60 24.29
C GLU A 491 -19.92 40.46 23.43
N ALA A 492 -20.27 39.23 23.05
CA ALA A 492 -21.42 38.93 22.20
C ALA A 492 -22.77 39.16 22.89
N TYR A 493 -22.87 38.83 24.19
CA TYR A 493 -24.16 38.74 24.87
C TYR A 493 -24.32 39.63 26.11
N LEU A 494 -23.25 40.11 26.74
CA LEU A 494 -23.35 40.97 27.92
C LEU A 494 -23.21 42.47 27.56
N PRO A 495 -23.81 43.37 28.35
CA PRO A 495 -23.61 44.81 28.21
C PRO A 495 -22.13 45.22 28.30
N GLU A 496 -21.80 46.34 27.66
CA GLU A 496 -20.43 46.86 27.53
C GLU A 496 -19.71 47.06 28.87
N LEU A 497 -20.45 47.42 29.93
CA LEU A 497 -19.93 47.56 31.30
C LEU A 497 -19.21 46.30 31.83
N PHE A 498 -19.55 45.13 31.30
CA PHE A 498 -18.93 43.87 31.69
C PHE A 498 -17.80 43.43 30.75
N ARG A 499 -17.46 44.19 29.72
CA ARG A 499 -16.39 43.79 28.80
C ARG A 499 -15.01 44.04 29.42
N GLN A 500 -13.98 43.47 28.79
CA GLN A 500 -12.61 43.76 29.16
C GLN A 500 -12.26 45.16 28.61
N GLU A 501 -11.83 46.07 29.49
CA GLU A 501 -11.44 47.43 29.12
C GLU A 501 -9.90 47.63 29.14
N GLU A 502 -9.17 46.70 29.76
CA GLU A 502 -7.71 46.72 29.85
C GLU A 502 -7.09 45.76 28.82
N SER A 503 -6.02 46.17 28.14
CA SER A 503 -5.18 45.29 27.31
C SER A 503 -3.96 44.80 28.10
N PRO A 504 -3.34 43.66 27.73
CA PRO A 504 -2.09 43.20 28.31
C PRO A 504 -0.96 44.23 28.10
N THR A 505 -0.34 44.69 29.20
CA THR A 505 0.84 45.57 29.19
C THR A 505 1.91 44.99 30.13
N PRO A 506 3.20 45.34 29.94
CA PRO A 506 4.25 44.90 30.87
C PRO A 506 3.95 45.28 32.34
N GLU A 507 3.28 46.41 32.55
CA GLU A 507 2.93 46.95 33.87
C GLU A 507 1.82 46.13 34.58
N ASN A 508 0.90 45.52 33.83
CA ASN A 508 -0.20 44.72 34.38
C ASN A 508 0.02 43.19 34.26
N SER A 509 1.24 42.77 33.93
CA SER A 509 1.63 41.38 33.67
C SER A 509 1.79 40.52 34.93
N ILE A 510 1.74 41.13 36.11
CA ILE A 510 1.88 40.44 37.40
C ILE A 510 0.66 40.73 38.27
N GLY A 511 0.21 39.73 39.03
CA GLY A 511 -0.90 39.86 39.99
C GLY A 511 -2.17 39.08 39.60
N PRO A 512 -3.26 39.26 40.38
CA PRO A 512 -4.50 38.52 40.17
C PRO A 512 -5.27 39.05 38.95
N ALA A 513 -6.00 38.14 38.31
CA ALA A 513 -6.91 38.48 37.21
C ALA A 513 -7.99 39.47 37.67
N ASN A 514 -8.35 40.41 36.78
CA ASN A 514 -9.44 41.34 37.03
C ASN A 514 -10.81 40.64 36.90
N GLY A 515 -11.88 41.32 37.32
CA GLY A 515 -13.21 40.72 37.32
C GLY A 515 -13.76 40.39 35.93
N ALA A 516 -13.35 41.12 34.89
CA ALA A 516 -13.75 40.86 33.51
C ALA A 516 -13.07 39.62 32.94
N ASP A 517 -11.77 39.44 33.19
CA ASP A 517 -11.00 38.28 32.79
C ASP A 517 -11.50 36.98 33.44
N VAL A 518 -11.73 37.00 34.76
CA VAL A 518 -12.24 35.84 35.49
C VAL A 518 -13.61 35.41 34.94
N ARG A 519 -14.50 36.38 34.70
CA ARG A 519 -15.82 36.11 34.15
C ARG A 519 -15.74 35.55 32.72
N GLU A 520 -14.90 36.13 31.87
CA GLU A 520 -14.75 35.67 30.50
C GLU A 520 -14.22 34.23 30.42
N ARG A 521 -13.21 33.88 31.22
CA ARG A 521 -12.68 32.50 31.27
C ARG A 521 -13.69 31.51 31.86
N LEU A 522 -14.48 31.93 32.84
CA LEU A 522 -15.60 31.15 33.35
C LEU A 522 -16.64 30.89 32.25
N LEU A 523 -17.03 31.93 31.49
CA LEU A 523 -17.95 31.81 30.37
C LEU A 523 -17.39 30.94 29.24
N ALA A 524 -16.09 31.02 28.96
CA ALA A 524 -15.41 30.18 27.98
C ALA A 524 -15.47 28.68 28.34
N SER A 525 -15.53 28.34 29.63
CA SER A 525 -15.70 26.95 30.09
C SER A 525 -17.10 26.40 29.75
N PHE A 526 -18.13 27.25 29.79
CA PHE A 526 -19.47 26.85 29.33
C PHE A 526 -19.55 26.78 27.81
N GLU A 527 -18.91 27.73 27.12
CA GLU A 527 -18.80 27.75 25.66
C GLU A 527 -18.09 26.50 25.13
N SER A 528 -17.06 25.96 25.82
CA SER A 528 -16.38 24.71 25.41
C SER A 528 -17.31 23.51 25.32
N ILE A 529 -18.38 23.50 26.11
CA ILE A 529 -19.40 22.44 26.07
C ILE A 529 -20.50 22.78 25.05
N LEU A 530 -21.00 24.01 25.07
CA LEU A 530 -22.16 24.42 24.29
C LEU A 530 -21.86 24.51 22.79
N THR A 531 -20.75 25.11 22.39
CA THR A 531 -20.45 25.33 20.97
C THR A 531 -20.27 24.01 20.18
N PRO A 532 -19.56 22.98 20.69
CA PRO A 532 -19.55 21.68 20.03
C PRO A 532 -20.94 21.00 19.98
N LEU A 533 -21.78 21.18 21.01
CA LEU A 533 -23.15 20.64 21.00
C LEU A 533 -24.03 21.35 19.97
N GLU A 534 -23.97 22.67 19.91
CA GLU A 534 -24.65 23.49 18.88
C GLU A 534 -24.16 23.09 17.48
N GLY A 535 -22.86 22.88 17.30
CA GLY A 535 -22.30 22.38 16.05
C GLY A 535 -22.89 21.02 15.65
N ARG A 536 -23.08 20.11 16.61
CA ARG A 536 -23.72 18.80 16.36
C ARG A 536 -25.20 18.94 16.00
N VAL A 537 -25.92 19.86 16.62
CA VAL A 537 -27.32 20.14 16.29
C VAL A 537 -27.41 20.78 14.90
N ALA A 538 -26.56 21.75 14.60
CA ALA A 538 -26.51 22.42 13.31
C ALA A 538 -26.15 21.45 12.16
N ALA A 539 -25.26 20.49 12.42
CA ALA A 539 -24.85 19.46 11.46
C ALA A 539 -25.70 18.18 11.51
N ALA A 540 -26.91 18.23 12.09
CA ALA A 540 -27.78 17.05 12.20
C ALA A 540 -28.20 16.47 10.83
N ASP A 541 -28.15 17.27 9.77
CA ASP A 541 -28.34 16.85 8.39
C ASP A 541 -27.33 15.76 7.96
N GLN A 542 -26.10 15.79 8.49
CA GLN A 542 -25.09 14.76 8.23
C GLN A 542 -25.56 13.37 8.66
N LEU A 543 -26.39 13.28 9.70
CA LEU A 543 -26.94 12.01 10.18
C LEU A 543 -27.95 11.40 9.21
N LEU A 544 -28.51 12.20 8.30
CA LEU A 544 -29.51 11.76 7.32
C LEU A 544 -28.90 11.44 5.95
N HIS A 545 -27.66 11.86 5.71
CA HIS A 545 -26.99 11.64 4.43
C HIS A 545 -26.12 10.37 4.45
N PRO A 546 -26.34 9.38 3.56
CA PRO A 546 -25.60 8.12 3.55
C PRO A 546 -24.09 8.25 3.43
N MET A 547 -23.57 9.30 2.79
CA MET A 547 -22.12 9.54 2.69
C MET A 547 -21.51 10.25 3.90
N ALA A 548 -22.30 11.00 4.66
CA ALA A 548 -21.78 11.79 5.79
C ALA A 548 -22.04 11.10 7.14
N ALA A 549 -23.12 10.32 7.24
CA ALA A 549 -23.54 9.72 8.50
C ALA A 549 -22.45 8.81 9.09
N PRO A 550 -22.30 8.76 10.43
CA PRO A 550 -21.37 7.83 11.07
C PRO A 550 -21.66 6.36 10.69
N THR A 551 -20.62 5.54 10.59
CA THR A 551 -20.75 4.11 10.20
C THR A 551 -21.77 3.36 11.07
N GLY A 552 -21.83 3.66 12.37
CA GLY A 552 -22.77 3.03 13.32
C GLY A 552 -24.23 3.38 13.04
N ASN A 553 -24.50 4.50 12.38
CA ASN A 553 -25.85 4.99 12.08
C ASN A 553 -26.39 4.45 10.75
N LEU A 554 -25.55 3.86 9.89
CA LEU A 554 -25.97 3.38 8.57
C LEU A 554 -27.08 2.33 8.66
N ASN A 555 -27.03 1.44 9.65
CA ASN A 555 -28.07 0.41 9.83
C ASN A 555 -29.42 1.04 10.24
N TRP A 556 -29.39 2.05 11.10
CA TRP A 556 -30.60 2.79 11.49
C TRP A 556 -31.19 3.55 10.30
N LEU A 557 -30.34 4.19 9.49
CA LEU A 557 -30.76 4.84 8.25
C LEU A 557 -31.42 3.85 7.29
N ALA A 558 -30.83 2.67 7.11
CA ALA A 558 -31.41 1.61 6.28
C ALA A 558 -32.82 1.24 6.76
N GLN A 559 -32.97 0.99 8.06
CA GLN A 559 -34.25 0.62 8.64
C GLN A 559 -35.31 1.72 8.48
N SER A 560 -34.89 2.99 8.52
CA SER A 560 -35.80 4.13 8.34
C SER A 560 -36.42 4.18 6.94
N VAL A 561 -35.72 3.66 5.92
CA VAL A 561 -36.22 3.52 4.54
C VAL A 561 -36.78 2.12 4.26
N GLY A 562 -36.92 1.27 5.28
CA GLY A 562 -37.47 -0.07 5.16
C GLY A 562 -36.50 -1.12 4.60
N GLU A 563 -35.19 -0.85 4.62
CA GLU A 563 -34.15 -1.71 4.11
C GLU A 563 -33.31 -2.35 5.22
N ALA A 564 -32.74 -3.51 4.93
CA ALA A 564 -31.80 -4.20 5.81
C ALA A 564 -30.45 -4.37 5.10
N ILE A 565 -29.38 -3.88 5.71
CA ILE A 565 -28.03 -3.94 5.12
C ILE A 565 -27.20 -5.01 5.82
N PRO A 566 -26.58 -5.93 5.07
CA PRO A 566 -25.70 -6.92 5.67
C PRO A 566 -24.47 -6.27 6.34
N SER A 567 -24.18 -6.67 7.57
CA SER A 567 -23.06 -6.10 8.35
C SER A 567 -21.68 -6.46 7.78
N HIS A 568 -21.58 -7.57 7.06
CA HIS A 568 -20.33 -8.03 6.43
C HIS A 568 -19.95 -7.21 5.19
N TRP A 569 -20.86 -6.40 4.64
CA TRP A 569 -20.55 -5.56 3.49
C TRP A 569 -19.52 -4.47 3.85
N PRO A 570 -18.54 -4.21 2.96
CA PRO A 570 -17.64 -3.08 3.09
C PRO A 570 -18.42 -1.77 3.30
N GLU A 571 -17.90 -0.85 4.12
CA GLU A 571 -18.58 0.41 4.44
C GLU A 571 -18.99 1.17 3.18
N ARG A 572 -18.10 1.25 2.18
CA ARG A 572 -18.36 1.92 0.90
C ARG A 572 -19.60 1.36 0.20
N ARG A 573 -19.72 0.03 0.14
CA ARG A 573 -20.85 -0.67 -0.49
C ARG A 573 -22.16 -0.37 0.25
N ARG A 574 -22.14 -0.42 1.58
CA ARG A 574 -23.30 -0.08 2.43
C ARG A 574 -23.80 1.34 2.19
N ARG A 575 -22.88 2.31 2.12
CA ARG A 575 -23.22 3.72 1.85
C ARG A 575 -23.82 3.88 0.44
N ARG A 576 -23.21 3.26 -0.57
CA ARG A 576 -23.70 3.30 -1.96
C ARG A 576 -25.09 2.67 -2.10
N TRP A 577 -25.35 1.58 -1.38
CA TRP A 577 -26.68 0.96 -1.33
C TRP A 577 -27.73 1.92 -0.77
N LEU A 578 -27.47 2.54 0.39
CA LEU A 578 -28.38 3.49 1.02
C LEU A 578 -28.70 4.70 0.13
N GLU A 579 -27.70 5.24 -0.54
CA GLU A 579 -27.87 6.37 -1.46
C GLU A 579 -28.84 6.06 -2.60
N ASN A 580 -28.89 4.78 -3.03
CA ASN A 580 -29.70 4.33 -4.15
C ASN A 580 -30.94 3.50 -3.75
N ALA A 581 -31.11 3.21 -2.46
CA ALA A 581 -32.12 2.28 -1.94
C ALA A 581 -33.54 2.69 -2.34
N THR A 582 -33.89 3.96 -2.15
CA THR A 582 -35.23 4.49 -2.49
C THR A 582 -35.50 4.44 -4.00
N LEU A 583 -34.48 4.67 -4.83
CA LEU A 583 -34.58 4.57 -6.28
C LEU A 583 -34.79 3.12 -6.74
N ILE A 584 -34.06 2.18 -6.13
CA ILE A 584 -34.24 0.73 -6.38
C ILE A 584 -35.66 0.32 -5.99
N GLN A 585 -36.14 0.75 -4.82
CA GLN A 585 -37.48 0.42 -4.34
C GLN A 585 -38.58 1.02 -5.23
N GLN A 586 -38.45 2.29 -5.64
CA GLN A 586 -39.42 2.95 -6.53
C GLN A 586 -39.57 2.23 -7.87
N ARG A 587 -38.47 1.66 -8.38
CA ARG A 587 -38.40 0.98 -9.68
C ARG A 587 -38.29 -0.53 -9.54
N LYS A 588 -38.64 -1.09 -8.38
CA LYS A 588 -38.46 -2.51 -8.07
C LYS A 588 -39.15 -3.39 -9.13
N GLY A 589 -38.46 -4.43 -9.56
CA GLY A 589 -38.91 -5.32 -10.63
C GLY A 589 -38.75 -4.79 -12.05
N THR A 590 -38.14 -3.61 -12.23
CA THR A 590 -37.73 -3.11 -13.56
C THR A 590 -36.25 -3.39 -13.81
N LEU A 591 -35.86 -3.49 -15.09
CA LEU A 591 -34.47 -3.70 -15.50
C LEU A 591 -33.50 -2.63 -14.95
N PRO A 592 -33.83 -1.31 -14.96
CA PRO A 592 -32.95 -0.30 -14.38
C PRO A 592 -32.68 -0.49 -12.88
N ALA A 593 -33.69 -0.87 -12.09
CA ALA A 593 -33.51 -1.10 -10.66
C ALA A 593 -32.66 -2.35 -10.39
N LEU A 594 -32.90 -3.43 -11.14
CA LEU A 594 -32.12 -4.65 -11.02
C LEU A 594 -30.66 -4.41 -11.41
N ASN A 595 -30.42 -3.70 -12.52
CA ASN A 595 -29.08 -3.31 -12.94
C ASN A 595 -28.38 -2.49 -11.86
N LEU A 596 -29.06 -1.49 -11.28
CA LEU A 596 -28.47 -0.67 -10.21
C LEU A 596 -28.17 -1.49 -8.96
N ALA A 597 -29.06 -2.40 -8.55
CA ALA A 597 -28.86 -3.26 -7.39
C ALA A 597 -27.66 -4.20 -7.59
N LEU A 598 -27.59 -4.88 -8.75
CA LEU A 598 -26.47 -5.76 -9.09
C LEU A 598 -25.16 -5.00 -9.22
N ASP A 599 -25.17 -3.79 -9.78
CA ASP A 599 -23.98 -2.95 -9.91
C ASP A 599 -23.41 -2.54 -8.54
N ILE A 600 -24.26 -2.32 -7.54
CA ILE A 600 -23.82 -2.00 -6.18
C ILE A 600 -23.24 -3.24 -5.48
N VAL A 601 -23.93 -4.38 -5.58
CA VAL A 601 -23.47 -5.64 -4.96
C VAL A 601 -22.11 -6.09 -5.52
N THR A 602 -21.92 -5.90 -6.82
CA THR A 602 -20.71 -6.32 -7.55
C THR A 602 -19.64 -5.23 -7.68
N ASP A 603 -19.81 -4.11 -6.96
CA ASP A 603 -18.87 -2.97 -6.96
C ASP A 603 -18.56 -2.39 -8.36
N GLY A 604 -19.55 -2.37 -9.27
CA GLY A 604 -19.45 -1.82 -10.63
C GLY A 604 -19.59 -2.86 -11.75
N GLY A 605 -20.04 -4.08 -11.42
CA GLY A 605 -20.08 -5.20 -12.36
C GLY A 605 -21.05 -5.02 -13.55
N VAL A 606 -22.10 -4.21 -13.42
CA VAL A 606 -22.99 -3.96 -14.56
C VAL A 606 -22.42 -2.86 -15.45
N GLN A 607 -21.84 -1.81 -14.86
CA GLN A 607 -21.21 -0.72 -15.60
C GLN A 607 -20.00 -1.16 -16.40
N ASN A 608 -19.18 -2.07 -15.86
CA ASN A 608 -18.04 -2.62 -16.59
C ASN A 608 -18.45 -3.68 -17.63
N GLY A 609 -19.63 -4.29 -17.49
CA GLY A 609 -20.15 -5.34 -18.39
C GLY A 609 -19.87 -6.78 -17.91
N SER A 610 -19.31 -6.96 -16.71
CA SER A 610 -19.08 -8.30 -16.15
C SER A 610 -20.38 -8.99 -15.74
N VAL A 611 -21.42 -8.22 -15.44
CA VAL A 611 -22.78 -8.70 -15.20
C VAL A 611 -23.71 -8.11 -16.26
N VAL A 612 -24.31 -8.97 -17.08
CA VAL A 612 -25.29 -8.53 -18.08
C VAL A 612 -26.64 -9.19 -17.83
N VAL A 613 -27.66 -8.37 -17.62
CA VAL A 613 -29.04 -8.84 -17.47
C VAL A 613 -29.76 -8.74 -18.82
N THR A 614 -30.21 -9.88 -19.33
CA THR A 614 -30.90 -9.98 -20.61
C THR A 614 -32.29 -10.57 -20.44
N GLU A 615 -33.31 -9.86 -20.92
CA GLU A 615 -34.66 -10.40 -21.04
C GLU A 615 -34.74 -11.34 -22.26
N ASN A 616 -35.12 -12.60 -22.06
CA ASN A 616 -35.12 -13.60 -23.13
C ASN A 616 -36.09 -13.25 -24.26
N PHE A 617 -37.16 -12.50 -23.99
CA PHE A 617 -38.09 -12.01 -25.01
C PHE A 617 -37.41 -11.13 -26.07
N ARG A 618 -36.30 -10.46 -25.74
CA ARG A 618 -35.51 -9.65 -26.68
C ARG A 618 -34.63 -10.51 -27.61
N LEU A 619 -34.39 -11.78 -27.27
CA LEU A 619 -33.60 -12.72 -28.08
C LEU A 619 -34.41 -13.40 -29.19
N ARG A 620 -35.70 -13.08 -29.35
CA ARG A 620 -36.56 -13.66 -30.38
C ARG A 620 -36.09 -13.42 -31.83
N ARG A 621 -35.25 -12.40 -32.05
CA ARG A 621 -34.74 -12.00 -33.37
C ARG A 621 -33.49 -12.76 -33.80
N THR A 622 -32.71 -13.29 -32.86
CA THR A 622 -31.39 -13.86 -33.13
C THR A 622 -31.46 -15.16 -33.95
N MET A 623 -32.65 -15.59 -34.40
CA MET A 623 -32.83 -16.73 -35.31
C MET A 623 -33.68 -16.41 -36.56
N ALA A 624 -34.01 -15.14 -36.83
CA ALA A 624 -34.75 -14.72 -38.02
C ALA A 624 -33.81 -14.00 -39.02
N THR A 625 -33.32 -14.77 -39.99
CA THR A 625 -32.36 -14.36 -41.02
C THR A 625 -33.03 -13.56 -42.15
N LEU A 626 -32.32 -12.57 -42.70
CA LEU A 626 -32.74 -11.73 -43.84
C LEU A 626 -33.13 -12.57 -45.08
N LEU A 627 -34.03 -12.00 -45.90
CA LEU A 627 -34.60 -12.57 -47.12
C LEU A 627 -33.63 -13.36 -48.01
N GLY A 628 -34.01 -14.60 -48.32
CA GLY A 628 -33.61 -15.30 -49.54
C GLY A 628 -32.25 -15.99 -49.54
N VAL A 629 -31.53 -16.02 -48.41
CA VAL A 629 -30.24 -16.72 -48.31
C VAL A 629 -30.33 -17.81 -47.23
N HIS A 630 -30.22 -19.07 -47.66
CA HIS A 630 -29.95 -20.18 -46.74
C HIS A 630 -28.52 -20.03 -46.22
N MET A 631 -28.37 -19.62 -44.96
CA MET A 631 -27.10 -19.56 -44.24
C MET A 631 -26.85 -20.90 -43.50
N ASP A 632 -27.08 -22.02 -44.18
CA ASP A 632 -26.65 -23.31 -43.63
C ASP A 632 -25.13 -23.36 -43.74
N ASP A 633 -24.49 -23.07 -42.61
CA ASP A 633 -23.05 -22.97 -42.47
C ASP A 633 -22.42 -24.33 -42.11
N SER A 634 -23.22 -25.40 -42.00
CA SER A 634 -22.76 -26.75 -41.62
C SER A 634 -21.52 -27.21 -42.41
N ASP A 635 -21.40 -26.79 -43.66
CA ASP A 635 -20.29 -27.10 -44.56
C ASP A 635 -19.34 -25.89 -44.85
N HIS A 636 -19.48 -24.75 -44.16
CA HIS A 636 -18.64 -23.58 -44.44
C HIS A 636 -17.23 -23.75 -43.84
N PRO A 637 -16.16 -23.72 -44.66
CA PRO A 637 -14.83 -24.18 -44.26
C PRO A 637 -14.12 -23.29 -43.22
N LEU A 638 -14.63 -22.08 -42.97
CA LEU A 638 -14.05 -21.12 -42.03
C LEU A 638 -14.79 -21.06 -40.68
N THR A 639 -16.04 -21.52 -40.63
CA THR A 639 -16.96 -21.35 -39.48
C THR A 639 -17.52 -22.68 -38.99
N LEU A 640 -17.29 -23.79 -39.72
CA LEU A 640 -17.52 -25.17 -39.30
C LEU A 640 -18.94 -25.41 -38.75
N GLY A 641 -19.95 -24.73 -39.28
CA GLY A 641 -21.33 -24.88 -38.81
C GLY A 641 -21.67 -24.14 -37.51
N THR A 642 -20.81 -23.23 -37.04
CA THR A 642 -21.05 -22.47 -35.81
C THR A 642 -21.83 -21.15 -36.02
N GLY A 643 -22.03 -20.74 -37.28
CA GLY A 643 -22.78 -19.54 -37.64
C GLY A 643 -24.30 -19.72 -37.51
N ILE A 644 -24.83 -19.62 -36.29
CA ILE A 644 -26.28 -19.79 -36.03
C ILE A 644 -27.08 -18.53 -36.41
N SER A 645 -26.43 -17.35 -36.53
CA SER A 645 -27.11 -16.10 -36.93
C SER A 645 -26.19 -14.97 -37.40
N GLY A 646 -26.68 -14.15 -38.33
CA GLY A 646 -26.02 -12.92 -38.81
C GLY A 646 -26.38 -11.63 -38.04
N ASN A 647 -27.17 -11.71 -36.97
CA ASN A 647 -27.62 -10.53 -36.21
C ASN A 647 -26.79 -10.37 -34.92
N SER A 648 -25.99 -9.29 -34.84
CA SER A 648 -25.12 -8.99 -33.68
C SER A 648 -25.71 -7.95 -32.71
N ILE A 649 -26.92 -7.42 -32.93
CA ILE A 649 -27.53 -6.39 -32.07
C ILE A 649 -28.90 -6.85 -31.57
N VAL A 650 -29.09 -6.83 -30.24
CA VAL A 650 -30.39 -7.05 -29.59
C VAL A 650 -31.18 -5.74 -29.59
N GLY A 651 -32.44 -5.73 -30.07
CA GLY A 651 -33.25 -4.51 -30.10
C GLY A 651 -34.71 -4.70 -30.53
N ASP A 652 -35.47 -3.59 -30.51
CA ASP A 652 -36.93 -3.54 -30.73
C ASP A 652 -37.37 -3.56 -32.21
N SER A 653 -36.45 -3.60 -33.17
CA SER A 653 -36.77 -3.48 -34.61
C SER A 653 -37.05 -4.83 -35.29
N LEU A 654 -38.07 -4.83 -36.16
CA LEU A 654 -38.70 -6.01 -36.75
C LEU A 654 -38.57 -5.95 -38.29
N ILE A 655 -38.04 -7.01 -38.93
CA ILE A 655 -38.00 -7.17 -40.40
C ILE A 655 -38.40 -8.63 -40.71
N LEU A 656 -39.42 -8.83 -41.56
CA LEU A 656 -40.09 -10.13 -41.75
C LEU A 656 -39.72 -10.83 -43.08
N SER A 657 -39.76 -12.17 -43.04
CA SER A 657 -39.88 -13.08 -44.20
C SER A 657 -41.31 -13.64 -44.32
N GLU A 658 -41.68 -14.22 -45.47
CA GLU A 658 -43.02 -14.78 -45.72
C GLU A 658 -43.44 -15.89 -44.73
N MET A 659 -42.49 -16.63 -44.17
CA MET A 659 -42.78 -17.67 -43.17
C MET A 659 -43.11 -17.11 -41.78
N GLY A 660 -42.49 -16.00 -41.36
CA GLY A 660 -42.77 -15.34 -40.07
C GLY A 660 -43.98 -14.40 -40.09
N ALA A 661 -44.53 -14.11 -41.28
CA ALA A 661 -45.69 -13.23 -41.44
C ALA A 661 -46.99 -13.81 -40.84
N LYS A 662 -47.13 -15.15 -40.81
CA LYS A 662 -48.31 -15.83 -40.24
C LYS A 662 -48.35 -15.81 -38.71
N GLU A 663 -47.24 -16.17 -38.06
CA GLU A 663 -47.10 -16.09 -36.60
C GLU A 663 -47.25 -14.64 -36.08
N PHE A 664 -46.83 -13.65 -36.88
CA PHE A 664 -47.00 -12.23 -36.57
C PHE A 664 -48.43 -11.71 -36.80
N LEU A 665 -49.14 -12.17 -37.84
CA LEU A 665 -50.56 -11.83 -38.05
C LEU A 665 -51.44 -12.35 -36.91
N ALA A 666 -51.13 -13.51 -36.36
CA ALA A 666 -51.81 -14.09 -35.20
C ALA A 666 -51.59 -13.26 -33.90
N LEU A 667 -50.50 -12.50 -33.81
CA LEU A 667 -50.16 -11.62 -32.69
C LEU A 667 -50.99 -10.31 -32.65
N PHE A 668 -51.39 -9.78 -33.81
CA PHE A 668 -52.16 -8.53 -33.91
C PHE A 668 -53.67 -8.73 -34.05
N ALA A 669 -54.11 -9.93 -34.43
CA ALA A 669 -55.52 -10.32 -34.50
C ALA A 669 -55.73 -11.78 -34.03
N PRO A 670 -55.50 -12.10 -32.74
CA PRO A 670 -55.65 -13.45 -32.21
C PRO A 670 -57.07 -14.02 -32.42
N GLU A 671 -58.06 -13.15 -32.55
CA GLU A 671 -59.46 -13.50 -32.84
C GLU A 671 -59.65 -14.12 -34.24
N ILE A 672 -58.76 -13.85 -35.19
CA ILE A 672 -58.85 -14.27 -36.60
C ILE A 672 -57.89 -15.43 -36.93
N ALA A 673 -56.97 -15.77 -36.01
CA ALA A 673 -56.01 -16.87 -36.17
C ALA A 673 -56.68 -18.26 -36.07
N THR A 674 -56.13 -19.22 -36.81
CA THR A 674 -56.53 -20.64 -36.70
C THR A 674 -56.06 -21.26 -35.39
N GLU A 675 -56.65 -22.39 -34.97
CA GLU A 675 -56.33 -23.02 -33.68
C GLU A 675 -54.85 -23.46 -33.59
N ASP A 676 -54.30 -24.01 -34.68
CA ASP A 676 -52.88 -24.40 -34.77
C ASP A 676 -51.95 -23.18 -34.67
N GLU A 677 -52.33 -22.05 -35.26
CA GLU A 677 -51.57 -20.79 -35.17
C GLU A 677 -51.62 -20.20 -33.76
N ARG A 678 -52.76 -20.31 -33.06
CA ARG A 678 -52.87 -19.90 -31.65
C ARG A 678 -52.00 -20.74 -30.72
N GLN A 679 -51.94 -22.05 -30.97
CA GLN A 679 -51.10 -22.95 -30.19
C GLN A 679 -49.61 -22.63 -30.41
N ALA A 680 -49.19 -22.43 -31.67
CA ALA A 680 -47.82 -22.04 -31.99
C ALA A 680 -47.41 -20.69 -31.35
N VAL A 681 -48.31 -19.70 -31.37
CA VAL A 681 -48.09 -18.41 -30.68
C VAL A 681 -47.95 -18.59 -29.17
N THR A 682 -48.78 -19.44 -28.57
CA THR A 682 -48.74 -19.71 -27.13
C THR A 682 -47.44 -20.40 -26.74
N GLU A 683 -47.04 -21.45 -27.46
CA GLU A 683 -45.76 -22.15 -27.24
C GLU A 683 -44.54 -21.22 -27.43
N PHE A 684 -44.61 -20.30 -28.40
CA PHE A 684 -43.58 -19.30 -28.62
C PHE A 684 -43.47 -18.30 -27.45
N PHE A 685 -44.60 -17.77 -26.97
CA PHE A 685 -44.62 -16.89 -25.80
C PHE A 685 -44.13 -17.62 -24.54
N GLU A 686 -44.57 -18.85 -24.29
CA GLU A 686 -44.14 -19.66 -23.14
C GLU A 686 -42.62 -19.93 -23.14
N LYS A 687 -42.00 -19.99 -24.31
CA LYS A 687 -40.56 -20.22 -24.46
C LYS A 687 -39.70 -19.02 -24.04
N TYR A 688 -40.15 -17.79 -24.27
CA TYR A 688 -39.31 -16.58 -24.10
C TYR A 688 -39.87 -15.54 -23.12
N ALA A 689 -41.19 -15.47 -22.95
CA ALA A 689 -41.82 -14.54 -22.02
C ALA A 689 -41.46 -14.89 -20.57
N HIS A 690 -41.44 -13.86 -19.73
CA HIS A 690 -41.19 -13.99 -18.29
C HIS A 690 -39.87 -14.69 -17.92
N ARG A 691 -38.88 -14.71 -18.81
CA ARG A 691 -37.57 -15.32 -18.57
C ARG A 691 -36.44 -14.30 -18.68
N VAL A 692 -35.53 -14.34 -17.71
CA VAL A 692 -34.35 -13.47 -17.65
C VAL A 692 -33.08 -14.33 -17.56
N SER A 693 -32.08 -14.01 -18.37
CA SER A 693 -30.75 -14.62 -18.29
C SER A 693 -29.76 -13.60 -17.77
N ILE A 694 -29.01 -13.95 -16.73
CA ILE A 694 -27.96 -13.11 -16.14
C ILE A 694 -26.62 -13.73 -16.51
N LEU A 695 -25.83 -13.02 -17.30
CA LEU A 695 -24.50 -13.46 -17.70
C LEU A 695 -23.46 -12.93 -16.71
N LEU A 696 -22.57 -13.81 -16.25
CA LEU A 696 -21.46 -13.47 -15.36
C LEU A 696 -20.13 -13.76 -16.06
N HIS A 697 -19.32 -12.73 -16.22
CA HIS A 697 -18.01 -12.76 -16.82
C HIS A 697 -16.91 -12.53 -15.76
N GLY A 698 -15.70 -13.03 -16.04
CA GLY A 698 -14.50 -12.73 -15.25
C GLY A 698 -14.60 -13.11 -13.77
N ASP A 699 -14.10 -12.25 -12.89
CA ASP A 699 -14.05 -12.47 -11.44
C ASP A 699 -15.41 -12.42 -10.75
N THR A 700 -16.43 -11.82 -11.37
CA THR A 700 -17.77 -11.67 -10.78
C THR A 700 -18.46 -13.02 -10.58
N ARG A 701 -17.99 -14.08 -11.23
CA ARG A 701 -18.38 -15.48 -10.97
C ARG A 701 -18.20 -15.88 -9.50
N LYS A 702 -17.17 -15.34 -8.83
CA LYS A 702 -16.92 -15.58 -7.39
C LYS A 702 -18.02 -15.00 -6.50
N GLN A 703 -18.78 -14.03 -6.99
CA GLN A 703 -19.87 -13.34 -6.27
C GLN A 703 -21.26 -13.92 -6.59
N ARG A 704 -21.33 -15.09 -7.24
CA ARG A 704 -22.58 -15.74 -7.65
C ARG A 704 -23.64 -15.77 -6.54
N GLN A 705 -23.26 -16.18 -5.33
CA GLN A 705 -24.21 -16.32 -4.21
C GLN A 705 -24.83 -14.98 -3.79
N GLU A 706 -24.05 -13.88 -3.81
CA GLU A 706 -24.55 -12.54 -3.52
C GLU A 706 -25.55 -12.08 -4.60
N ILE A 707 -25.27 -12.42 -5.86
CA ILE A 707 -26.13 -12.12 -7.00
C ILE A 707 -27.44 -12.92 -6.94
N GLU A 708 -27.39 -14.21 -6.63
CA GLU A 708 -28.58 -15.06 -6.45
C GLU A 708 -29.51 -14.49 -5.36
N SER A 709 -28.95 -14.15 -4.19
CA SER A 709 -29.72 -13.53 -3.12
C SER A 709 -30.36 -12.20 -3.53
N MET A 710 -29.66 -11.39 -4.35
CA MET A 710 -30.19 -10.13 -4.85
C MET A 710 -31.30 -10.33 -5.90
N LEU A 711 -31.15 -11.33 -6.76
CA LEU A 711 -32.17 -11.70 -7.76
C LEU A 711 -33.46 -12.14 -7.07
N GLU A 712 -33.37 -13.00 -6.06
CA GLU A 712 -34.53 -13.43 -5.26
C GLU A 712 -35.24 -12.25 -4.58
N ALA A 713 -34.49 -11.26 -4.10
CA ALA A 713 -35.05 -10.10 -3.41
C ALA A 713 -35.68 -9.07 -4.36
N GLN A 714 -35.16 -8.91 -5.57
CA GLN A 714 -35.52 -7.81 -6.49
C GLN A 714 -36.42 -8.21 -7.65
N LEU A 715 -36.37 -9.47 -8.11
CA LEU A 715 -37.18 -9.92 -9.23
C LEU A 715 -38.64 -10.22 -8.80
N PRO A 716 -39.63 -9.89 -9.65
CA PRO A 716 -41.00 -10.34 -9.47
C PRO A 716 -41.11 -11.88 -9.50
N ALA A 717 -41.98 -12.44 -8.66
CA ALA A 717 -42.13 -13.89 -8.50
C ALA A 717 -42.55 -14.66 -9.77
N HIS A 718 -43.15 -13.98 -10.75
CA HIS A 718 -43.56 -14.60 -12.03
C HIS A 718 -42.41 -14.70 -13.05
N LEU A 719 -41.28 -14.02 -12.81
CA LEU A 719 -40.12 -14.11 -13.69
C LEU A 719 -39.25 -15.31 -13.29
N GLN A 720 -38.96 -16.16 -14.28
CA GLN A 720 -37.97 -17.21 -14.16
C GLN A 720 -36.60 -16.65 -14.55
N TRP A 721 -35.59 -16.86 -13.72
CA TRP A 721 -34.24 -16.40 -13.99
C TRP A 721 -33.24 -17.55 -14.00
N ARG A 722 -32.16 -17.38 -14.75
CA ARG A 722 -31.01 -18.29 -14.74
C ARG A 722 -29.71 -17.50 -14.82
N ILE A 723 -28.69 -18.01 -14.16
CA ILE A 723 -27.33 -17.48 -14.23
C ILE A 723 -26.54 -18.31 -15.24
N ILE A 724 -25.87 -17.63 -16.17
CA ILE A 724 -25.00 -18.21 -17.19
C ILE A 724 -23.60 -17.69 -16.93
N GLU A 725 -22.67 -18.56 -16.58
CA GLU A 725 -21.27 -18.21 -16.39
C GLU A 725 -20.53 -18.40 -17.72
N THR A 726 -19.82 -17.37 -18.15
CA THR A 726 -19.02 -17.41 -19.37
C THR A 726 -17.55 -17.51 -19.01
N GLU A 727 -16.91 -18.59 -19.47
CA GLU A 727 -15.49 -18.83 -19.21
C GLU A 727 -14.57 -18.18 -20.24
N GLN A 728 -15.10 -17.82 -21.42
CA GLN A 728 -14.32 -17.30 -22.52
C GLN A 728 -14.59 -15.81 -22.74
N PRO A 729 -13.55 -15.00 -23.00
CA PRO A 729 -13.72 -13.62 -23.43
C PRO A 729 -14.40 -13.57 -24.80
N PHE A 730 -14.92 -12.40 -25.18
CA PHE A 730 -15.55 -12.14 -26.47
C PHE A 730 -14.82 -12.83 -27.66
N ILE A 731 -15.51 -13.76 -28.32
CA ILE A 731 -14.99 -14.51 -29.47
C ILE A 731 -15.49 -13.87 -30.76
N LEU A 732 -14.56 -13.39 -31.60
CA LEU A 732 -14.85 -12.92 -32.94
C LEU A 732 -15.16 -14.11 -33.87
N GLY A 733 -16.28 -14.06 -34.57
CA GLY A 733 -16.67 -15.05 -35.60
C GLY A 733 -17.80 -15.99 -35.19
N THR A 734 -18.12 -16.12 -33.91
CA THR A 734 -19.24 -16.93 -33.41
C THR A 734 -20.44 -16.04 -33.06
N SER A 735 -21.19 -15.57 -34.06
CA SER A 735 -22.44 -14.78 -33.94
C SER A 735 -22.60 -13.93 -32.65
N PRO A 736 -21.64 -13.06 -32.28
CA PRO A 736 -21.62 -12.51 -30.93
C PRO A 736 -22.71 -11.43 -30.76
N LEU A 737 -23.34 -11.41 -29.59
CA LEU A 737 -24.33 -10.39 -29.24
C LEU A 737 -23.63 -9.16 -28.63
N LEU A 738 -23.61 -8.06 -29.37
CA LEU A 738 -23.06 -6.79 -28.91
C LEU A 738 -23.80 -6.31 -27.66
N SER A 739 -23.05 -5.87 -26.65
CA SER A 739 -23.51 -5.48 -25.30
C SER A 739 -23.93 -6.63 -24.38
N ILE A 740 -23.87 -7.89 -24.84
CA ILE A 740 -24.17 -9.08 -24.02
C ILE A 740 -22.94 -9.93 -23.83
N ASP A 741 -22.31 -10.35 -24.93
CA ASP A 741 -21.11 -11.19 -24.92
C ASP A 741 -19.83 -10.37 -25.14
N THR A 742 -19.95 -9.04 -25.22
CA THR A 742 -18.84 -8.09 -25.43
C THR A 742 -18.09 -7.78 -24.14
N TRP A 743 -17.63 -8.83 -23.45
CA TRP A 743 -16.69 -8.67 -22.34
C TRP A 743 -15.27 -8.91 -22.85
N LEU A 744 -14.45 -7.86 -22.81
CA LEU A 744 -13.03 -7.95 -23.09
C LEU A 744 -12.31 -8.19 -21.77
N GLU A 745 -11.82 -9.41 -21.60
CA GLU A 745 -10.93 -9.72 -20.49
C GLU A 745 -9.48 -9.51 -20.95
N GLN A 746 -8.65 -8.89 -20.10
CA GLN A 746 -7.22 -9.13 -20.20
C GLN A 746 -7.04 -10.63 -20.01
N ARG A 747 -6.48 -11.32 -21.02
CA ARG A 747 -6.25 -12.78 -21.07
C ARG A 747 -6.30 -13.41 -19.67
N PRO A 748 -7.34 -14.21 -19.33
CA PRO A 748 -7.49 -14.72 -17.97
C PRO A 748 -6.19 -15.36 -17.52
N GLY A 749 -5.77 -15.02 -16.31
CA GLY A 749 -4.57 -15.59 -15.72
C GLY A 749 -4.67 -17.11 -15.76
N TYR A 750 -3.59 -17.78 -16.14
CA TYR A 750 -3.61 -19.23 -16.23
C TYR A 750 -3.89 -19.85 -14.87
N GLU A 751 -4.91 -20.70 -14.78
CA GLU A 751 -5.14 -21.46 -13.56
C GLU A 751 -4.13 -22.61 -13.43
N GLN A 752 -3.81 -23.00 -12.20
CA GLN A 752 -2.97 -24.16 -11.95
C GLN A 752 -3.70 -25.42 -12.40
N LEU A 753 -3.07 -26.20 -13.28
CA LEU A 753 -3.61 -27.46 -13.77
C LEU A 753 -3.98 -28.39 -12.60
N LYS A 754 -5.25 -28.79 -12.55
CA LYS A 754 -5.76 -29.79 -11.59
C LYS A 754 -5.94 -31.11 -12.32
N ILE A 755 -5.14 -32.11 -11.93
CA ILE A 755 -5.21 -33.47 -12.46
C ILE A 755 -6.65 -34.00 -12.32
N ASN A 756 -7.19 -34.60 -13.39
CA ASN A 756 -8.56 -35.12 -13.51
C ASN A 756 -9.70 -34.07 -13.51
N LYS A 757 -9.38 -32.76 -13.46
CA LYS A 757 -10.38 -31.69 -13.55
C LYS A 757 -10.15 -30.80 -14.77
N THR A 758 -8.90 -30.48 -15.06
CA THR A 758 -8.49 -29.65 -16.20
C THR A 758 -8.44 -30.49 -17.47
N HIS A 759 -9.18 -30.08 -18.50
CA HIS A 759 -8.97 -30.56 -19.86
C HIS A 759 -7.81 -29.79 -20.48
N ILE A 760 -6.77 -30.50 -20.95
CA ILE A 760 -5.57 -29.89 -21.54
C ILE A 760 -5.98 -28.95 -22.69
N GLY A 761 -5.65 -27.67 -22.58
CA GLY A 761 -6.17 -26.61 -23.44
C GLY A 761 -5.53 -25.24 -23.18
N ARG A 762 -6.24 -24.15 -23.52
CA ARG A 762 -5.74 -22.77 -23.48
C ARG A 762 -5.83 -22.06 -22.12
N THR A 763 -6.56 -22.61 -21.15
CA THR A 763 -6.97 -21.91 -19.91
C THR A 763 -6.02 -22.13 -18.73
N ASP A 764 -5.44 -23.32 -18.63
CA ASP A 764 -4.72 -23.75 -17.43
C ASP A 764 -3.27 -24.07 -17.82
N LEU A 765 -2.31 -23.59 -17.03
CA LEU A 765 -0.89 -23.93 -17.21
C LEU A 765 -0.44 -24.91 -16.14
N LEU A 766 0.47 -25.79 -16.56
CA LEU A 766 1.40 -26.40 -15.63
C LEU A 766 2.34 -25.29 -15.15
N MET A 767 2.04 -24.69 -13.99
CA MET A 767 2.96 -23.75 -13.36
C MET A 767 3.97 -24.51 -12.53
N ASN A 768 5.25 -24.37 -12.84
CA ASN A 768 6.33 -24.80 -11.96
C ASN A 768 6.36 -23.90 -10.71
N PRO A 769 6.62 -24.45 -9.52
CA PRO A 769 6.78 -23.65 -8.31
C PRO A 769 7.98 -22.71 -8.45
N LEU A 770 7.94 -21.59 -7.73
CA LEU A 770 9.12 -20.75 -7.50
C LEU A 770 9.97 -21.37 -6.38
N ALA A 771 10.50 -22.56 -6.64
CA ALA A 771 11.30 -23.33 -5.70
C ALA A 771 12.67 -23.68 -6.30
N PHE A 772 13.68 -23.86 -5.46
CA PHE A 772 14.97 -24.39 -5.91
C PHE A 772 14.85 -25.85 -6.35
N SER A 773 14.15 -26.69 -5.57
CA SER A 773 13.85 -28.10 -5.86
C SER A 773 12.41 -28.25 -6.39
N PRO A 774 12.22 -28.68 -7.66
CA PRO A 774 10.90 -29.02 -8.20
C PRO A 774 10.29 -30.28 -7.58
N SER A 775 11.11 -31.16 -7.00
CA SER A 775 10.66 -32.48 -6.52
C SER A 775 9.83 -32.41 -5.23
N ASP A 776 9.82 -31.27 -4.54
CA ASP A 776 9.24 -31.10 -3.21
C ASP A 776 7.82 -30.51 -3.19
N ILE A 777 7.21 -30.27 -4.35
CA ILE A 777 5.87 -29.66 -4.50
C ILE A 777 4.75 -30.45 -3.81
N ASN A 778 4.93 -31.77 -3.63
CA ASN A 778 3.89 -32.67 -3.15
C ASN A 778 4.18 -33.36 -1.81
N GLN A 779 5.30 -33.07 -1.14
CA GLN A 779 5.48 -33.56 0.23
C GLN A 779 4.73 -32.64 1.19
N ARG A 780 3.49 -33.02 1.52
CA ARG A 780 2.86 -32.52 2.75
C ARG A 780 3.84 -32.78 3.90
N LEU A 781 4.27 -31.70 4.57
CA LEU A 781 4.74 -31.78 5.94
C LEU A 781 3.66 -32.55 6.73
N SER A 782 4.00 -33.76 7.17
CA SER A 782 3.19 -34.56 8.07
C SER A 782 3.13 -33.91 9.45
#